data_AF-A0AA48H1T6-F1
#
_entry.id   AF-A0AA48H1T6-F1
#
_cell.length_a   1.000
_cell.length_b   1.000
_cell.length_c   1.000
_cell.angle_alpha   90.00
_cell.angle_beta   90.00
_cell.angle_gamma   90.00
#
_symmetry.space_group_name_H-M   'P 1'
#
loop_
_entity.id
_entity.type
_entity.pdbx_description
1 polymer ?
#
loop_
_entity_poly.entity_id
_entity_poly.type
_entity_poly.pdbx_seq_one_letter_code
_entity_poly.pdbx_strand_id
1 'polypeptide(L)'
;MSGTMFGGGHLRRRLSQGGRALLLAGLAFLAACGSGDAGGTAPSGLAYPSGTLQATVGTAITPVVPTVQGTVDAFAVSPSLPAGLSLASATGTLSGTPTAASPLAAYTVTARNSHGATSTQVQIQVAAANAPPSALTYPTALISATAGLPIAPDVPTVSGTVTRFTLTPDPPAGLALDPTTGVLSGTPTAPSALAAYTATALNAYGSTTATLRIQVAAAGTAPSGLAYAAGPVAATVGVALSPLAPTVTGSVTAYAVQPALPAGLTLDAATGVLAGTPTAASALAAYTVTASNPYGATQATLQIQVSAAPAPSQRLLLIQGVPPTSDVVLAKRANLEAAPFDGLVFALKAGRVVFRTTAYTASSLAADTVNVPQINSAKLTTNYLLMRGGLDAGFDPFSDAHWTTALANVTAFAQQAKAGGLAGVAFDPEAYPNQGQTSFFDYRAYDASAHTFQACQANARRRGQQFMTAIQTAYPGCDLFCFGSLSLLRNGTLQFWASSAFPTHPYGLMPDFLNGILDVAAGGMTVTDGFEATYNFYRSTWYANLRNLVLTTGPSLLDAAVRDRYAAQVRLGMAIYLDATFDQNNSAADLAHWLAASDRPRFLDYQAFWCLTDTSRVVWVYAESTDWVNRSGIPDGAEAALLDARAKVANGQPLGMNLDPVLQAAAAAGGLEW
;
A
#
# COMPACT_ATOMS: atom_id res chain seq x y z
N MET A 1 18.00 46.97 24.49
CA MET A 1 19.06 47.68 25.24
C MET A 1 20.37 46.94 25.01
N SER A 2 21.38 47.64 24.49
CA SER A 2 22.84 47.42 24.59
C SER A 2 23.39 46.00 24.32
N GLY A 3 24.40 45.77 23.47
CA GLY A 3 25.40 46.66 22.89
C GLY A 3 26.39 45.90 22.01
N THR A 4 27.28 46.70 21.46
CA THR A 4 28.29 46.58 20.39
C THR A 4 29.50 45.64 20.57
N MET A 5 30.21 45.49 19.42
CA MET A 5 31.63 45.14 19.16
C MET A 5 31.89 43.69 18.68
N PHE A 6 32.80 43.35 17.74
CA PHE A 6 34.07 43.94 17.26
C PHE A 6 34.47 43.34 15.87
N GLY A 7 35.35 44.04 15.13
CA GLY A 7 36.30 43.49 14.14
C GLY A 7 35.98 43.78 12.66
N GLY A 8 36.80 44.38 11.81
CA GLY A 8 38.24 44.67 11.84
C GLY A 8 38.86 44.17 10.52
N GLY A 9 39.37 45.06 9.65
CA GLY A 9 40.05 44.65 8.41
C GLY A 9 40.43 45.80 7.47
N HIS A 10 41.67 46.26 7.60
CA HIS A 10 42.32 47.35 6.85
C HIS A 10 42.61 47.03 5.37
N LEU A 11 42.67 48.06 4.50
CA LEU A 11 43.88 48.34 3.71
C LEU A 11 43.97 49.77 3.12
N ARG A 12 44.84 50.56 3.77
CA ARG A 12 45.84 51.55 3.27
C ARG A 12 45.51 52.56 2.15
N ARG A 13 45.52 53.83 2.57
CA ARG A 13 45.91 55.03 1.79
C ARG A 13 47.36 54.96 1.29
N ARG A 14 47.61 55.55 0.11
CA ARG A 14 48.79 56.40 -0.15
C ARG A 14 48.35 57.67 -0.89
N LEU A 15 48.67 58.82 -0.28
CA LEU A 15 48.75 60.15 -0.87
C LEU A 15 50.23 60.46 -1.03
N SER A 16 50.65 61.08 -2.13
CA SER A 16 51.80 62.00 -2.12
C SER A 16 51.86 62.88 -3.37
N GLN A 17 52.01 64.19 -3.11
CA GLN A 17 52.72 65.23 -3.88
C GLN A 17 52.13 65.61 -5.25
N GLY A 18 52.00 66.88 -5.64
CA GLY A 18 52.68 68.10 -5.20
C GLY A 18 53.20 68.80 -6.46
N GLY A 19 52.76 70.03 -6.75
CA GLY A 19 53.26 70.77 -7.91
C GLY A 19 52.50 72.06 -8.20
N ARG A 20 52.99 73.16 -7.63
CA ARG A 20 52.63 74.55 -7.96
C ARG A 20 53.22 74.93 -9.33
N ALA A 21 52.50 75.72 -10.12
CA ALA A 21 53.10 76.69 -11.04
C ALA A 21 52.23 77.95 -11.05
N LEU A 22 52.81 79.03 -10.54
CA LEU A 22 52.27 80.39 -10.48
C LEU A 22 52.57 81.13 -11.80
N LEU A 23 51.76 82.17 -12.04
CA LEU A 23 51.84 83.21 -13.06
C LEU A 23 53.27 83.64 -13.47
N LEU A 24 53.42 84.12 -14.71
CA LEU A 24 53.83 85.51 -15.02
C LEU A 24 53.82 85.74 -16.55
N ALA A 25 53.06 86.72 -17.04
CA ALA A 25 53.31 87.34 -18.34
C ALA A 25 53.06 88.86 -18.20
N GLY A 26 54.08 89.61 -18.61
CA GLY A 26 54.31 91.01 -18.28
C GLY A 26 53.38 92.03 -18.94
N LEU A 27 53.30 93.18 -18.26
CA LEU A 27 52.81 94.50 -18.69
C LEU A 27 53.43 94.98 -20.02
N ALA A 28 52.68 95.79 -20.79
CA ALA A 28 53.05 97.21 -21.04
C ALA A 28 51.97 97.98 -21.86
N PHE A 29 51.45 99.04 -21.23
CA PHE A 29 51.08 100.36 -21.74
C PHE A 29 50.51 100.57 -23.16
N LEU A 30 49.33 101.19 -23.24
CA LEU A 30 49.21 102.55 -23.78
C LEU A 30 48.04 103.30 -23.13
N ALA A 31 48.28 104.56 -22.77
CA ALA A 31 47.36 105.46 -22.12
C ALA A 31 46.38 106.11 -23.12
N ALA A 32 45.13 106.28 -22.71
CA ALA A 32 44.28 107.37 -23.15
C ALA A 32 43.35 107.76 -21.99
N CYS A 33 43.68 108.86 -21.33
CA CYS A 33 42.77 109.61 -20.47
C CYS A 33 41.76 110.33 -21.38
N GLY A 34 40.47 110.17 -21.14
CA GLY A 34 39.42 110.84 -21.92
C GLY A 34 38.04 110.57 -21.32
N SER A 35 37.64 111.48 -20.44
CA SER A 35 36.33 111.69 -19.82
C SER A 35 35.11 111.36 -20.67
N GLY A 36 34.14 110.65 -20.08
CA GLY A 36 32.79 110.49 -20.61
C GLY A 36 31.91 109.64 -19.69
N ASP A 37 31.44 110.23 -18.59
CA ASP A 37 30.32 109.71 -17.81
C ASP A 37 29.08 109.60 -18.72
N ALA A 38 28.67 108.37 -19.01
CA ALA A 38 27.35 108.03 -19.51
C ALA A 38 26.83 106.87 -18.66
N GLY A 39 25.81 107.15 -17.83
CA GLY A 39 25.33 106.26 -16.78
C GLY A 39 25.05 104.83 -17.26
N GLY A 40 25.90 103.89 -16.85
CA GLY A 40 25.64 102.45 -17.00
C GLY A 40 24.80 101.95 -15.84
N THR A 41 23.61 101.41 -16.13
CA THR A 41 22.80 100.71 -15.13
C THR A 41 23.16 99.22 -15.10
N ALA A 42 22.98 98.56 -13.95
CA ALA A 42 23.07 97.11 -13.87
C ALA A 42 22.13 96.44 -14.89
N PRO A 43 22.48 95.27 -15.46
CA PRO A 43 21.58 94.58 -16.36
C PRO A 43 20.34 94.13 -15.60
N SER A 44 19.18 94.15 -16.24
CA SER A 44 17.90 93.78 -15.61
C SER A 44 17.01 93.00 -16.58
N GLY A 45 15.95 92.38 -16.06
CA GLY A 45 14.97 91.68 -16.89
C GLY A 45 15.51 90.45 -17.64
N LEU A 46 16.50 89.74 -17.07
CA LEU A 46 16.99 88.49 -17.66
C LEU A 46 15.88 87.42 -17.67
N ALA A 47 15.49 86.97 -18.86
CA ALA A 47 14.48 85.93 -19.02
C ALA A 47 14.77 85.04 -20.23
N TYR A 48 14.54 83.73 -20.09
CA TYR A 48 14.52 82.79 -21.20
C TYR A 48 13.08 82.62 -21.72
N PRO A 49 12.88 82.36 -23.03
CA PRO A 49 11.55 82.18 -23.66
C PRO A 49 10.69 81.10 -22.99
N SER A 50 11.31 80.05 -22.42
CA SER A 50 10.65 79.05 -21.59
C SER A 50 11.40 78.86 -20.27
N GLY A 51 10.67 78.77 -19.16
CA GLY A 51 11.22 78.44 -17.85
C GLY A 51 11.64 76.97 -17.69
N THR A 52 11.34 76.13 -18.69
CA THR A 52 11.73 74.72 -18.75
C THR A 52 12.31 74.37 -20.12
N LEU A 53 13.44 73.67 -20.13
CA LEU A 53 14.10 73.09 -21.29
C LEU A 53 14.06 71.57 -21.16
N GLN A 54 13.34 70.92 -22.08
CA GLN A 54 13.31 69.47 -22.22
C GLN A 54 14.28 69.07 -23.33
N ALA A 55 15.27 68.25 -22.99
CA ALA A 55 16.25 67.75 -23.94
C ALA A 55 16.36 66.22 -23.86
N THR A 56 16.94 65.62 -24.88
CA THR A 56 17.17 64.17 -24.96
C THR A 56 18.65 63.94 -25.25
N VAL A 57 19.27 62.97 -24.58
CA VAL A 57 20.66 62.59 -24.86
C VAL A 57 20.85 62.32 -26.36
N GLY A 58 21.89 62.91 -26.94
CA GLY A 58 22.24 62.75 -28.36
C GLY A 58 21.47 63.64 -29.33
N THR A 59 20.47 64.40 -28.87
CA THR A 59 19.73 65.36 -29.73
C THR A 59 20.18 66.79 -29.44
N ALA A 60 20.65 67.51 -30.47
CA ALA A 60 21.01 68.92 -30.33
C ALA A 60 19.77 69.74 -29.96
N ILE A 61 19.86 70.55 -28.90
CA ILE A 61 18.77 71.46 -28.54
C ILE A 61 18.71 72.60 -29.55
N THR A 62 17.51 73.11 -29.81
CA THR A 62 17.36 74.42 -30.46
C THR A 62 17.97 75.49 -29.55
N PRO A 63 18.91 76.33 -30.04
CA PRO A 63 19.56 77.33 -29.20
C PRO A 63 18.54 78.26 -28.53
N VAL A 64 18.60 78.37 -27.21
CA VAL A 64 17.68 79.19 -26.43
C VAL A 64 18.38 80.50 -26.08
N VAL A 65 17.93 81.60 -26.68
CA VAL A 65 18.51 82.93 -26.50
C VAL A 65 17.74 83.67 -25.40
N PRO A 66 18.41 84.24 -24.38
CA PRO A 66 17.75 85.03 -23.37
C PRO A 66 17.44 86.44 -23.86
N THR A 67 16.47 87.08 -23.22
CA THR A 67 16.25 88.53 -23.24
C THR A 67 16.89 89.13 -22.00
N VAL A 68 17.56 90.28 -22.15
CA VAL A 68 18.16 91.04 -21.05
C VAL A 68 18.19 92.52 -21.43
N GLN A 69 17.95 93.40 -20.46
CA GLN A 69 18.03 94.85 -20.63
C GLN A 69 19.37 95.36 -20.08
N GLY A 70 19.95 96.35 -20.76
CA GLY A 70 21.27 96.90 -20.43
C GLY A 70 22.42 96.12 -21.07
N THR A 71 23.65 96.63 -20.89
CA THR A 71 24.86 95.99 -21.40
C THR A 71 25.29 94.84 -20.49
N VAL A 72 25.68 93.69 -21.05
CA VAL A 72 26.15 92.52 -20.29
C VAL A 72 27.57 92.19 -20.71
N ASP A 73 28.48 92.09 -19.72
CA ASP A 73 29.88 91.72 -19.94
C ASP A 73 30.05 90.20 -19.96
N ALA A 74 29.27 89.48 -19.15
CA ALA A 74 29.29 88.02 -19.14
C ALA A 74 28.01 87.38 -18.57
N PHE A 75 27.72 86.18 -19.06
CA PHE A 75 26.74 85.25 -18.51
C PHE A 75 27.43 84.07 -17.81
N ALA A 76 26.83 83.60 -16.72
CA ALA A 76 27.25 82.41 -15.98
C ALA A 76 26.04 81.57 -15.54
N VAL A 77 26.23 80.27 -15.33
CA VAL A 77 25.18 79.35 -14.85
C VAL A 77 25.66 78.51 -13.67
N SER A 78 24.78 78.29 -12.69
CA SER A 78 25.02 77.42 -11.54
C SER A 78 23.76 76.63 -11.17
N PRO A 79 23.83 75.31 -10.92
CA PRO A 79 25.03 74.45 -11.03
C PRO A 79 25.49 74.28 -12.48
N SER A 80 26.58 73.53 -12.71
CA SER A 80 27.05 73.22 -14.07
C SER A 80 25.95 72.50 -14.88
N LEU A 81 25.73 72.95 -16.12
CA LEU A 81 24.75 72.35 -17.03
C LEU A 81 25.01 70.84 -17.23
N PRO A 82 23.97 70.05 -17.57
CA PRO A 82 24.14 68.66 -17.97
C PRO A 82 25.22 68.53 -19.05
N ALA A 83 26.03 67.46 -18.98
CA ALA A 83 27.13 67.25 -19.92
C ALA A 83 26.63 67.36 -21.38
N GLY A 84 27.37 68.12 -22.21
CA GLY A 84 27.01 68.37 -23.60
C GLY A 84 26.12 69.60 -23.86
N LEU A 85 25.53 70.20 -22.81
CA LEU A 85 24.93 71.53 -22.88
C LEU A 85 25.92 72.61 -22.45
N SER A 86 25.81 73.79 -23.05
CA SER A 86 26.71 74.91 -22.86
C SER A 86 25.95 76.24 -22.82
N LEU A 87 26.47 77.18 -22.05
CA LEU A 87 26.03 78.57 -22.02
C LEU A 87 27.11 79.43 -22.70
N ALA A 88 26.76 80.14 -23.77
CA ALA A 88 27.66 81.11 -24.38
C ALA A 88 27.83 82.31 -23.44
N SER A 89 29.04 82.53 -22.91
CA SER A 89 29.29 83.57 -21.90
C SER A 89 29.06 84.99 -22.40
N ALA A 90 29.14 85.26 -23.70
CA ALA A 90 28.92 86.59 -24.27
C ALA A 90 27.44 86.90 -24.56
N THR A 91 26.63 85.88 -24.88
CA THR A 91 25.25 86.07 -25.37
C THR A 91 24.18 85.46 -24.46
N GLY A 92 24.58 84.62 -23.51
CA GLY A 92 23.68 83.86 -22.66
C GLY A 92 22.94 82.75 -23.39
N THR A 93 23.26 82.47 -24.65
CA THR A 93 22.57 81.41 -25.42
C THR A 93 22.87 80.03 -24.83
N LEU A 94 21.83 79.28 -24.48
CA LEU A 94 21.93 77.86 -24.13
C LEU A 94 21.92 77.03 -25.42
N SER A 95 22.93 76.19 -25.63
CA SER A 95 23.04 75.34 -26.82
C SER A 95 23.83 74.06 -26.52
N GLY A 96 23.76 73.09 -27.43
CA GLY A 96 24.56 71.88 -27.38
C GLY A 96 23.75 70.61 -27.54
N THR A 97 24.43 69.48 -27.39
CA THR A 97 23.86 68.13 -27.51
C THR A 97 24.14 67.40 -26.20
N PRO A 98 23.14 67.19 -25.32
CA PRO A 98 23.36 66.51 -24.06
C PRO A 98 23.95 65.11 -24.28
N THR A 99 24.92 64.71 -23.45
CA THR A 99 25.59 63.40 -23.54
C THR A 99 25.24 62.45 -22.41
N ALA A 100 24.53 62.92 -21.37
CA ALA A 100 24.08 62.11 -20.25
C ALA A 100 22.69 62.54 -19.77
N ALA A 101 21.87 61.58 -19.35
CA ALA A 101 20.55 61.86 -18.80
C ALA A 101 20.66 62.57 -17.45
N SER A 102 19.73 63.46 -17.16
CA SER A 102 19.64 64.15 -15.87
C SER A 102 18.18 64.40 -15.51
N PRO A 103 17.79 64.22 -14.24
CA PRO A 103 16.44 64.55 -13.79
C PRO A 103 16.19 66.06 -13.92
N LEU A 104 14.92 66.46 -13.94
CA LEU A 104 14.52 67.86 -13.98
C LEU A 104 15.15 68.61 -12.78
N ALA A 105 16.00 69.60 -13.06
CA ALA A 105 16.69 70.40 -12.05
C ALA A 105 16.68 71.89 -12.43
N ALA A 106 16.71 72.77 -11.42
CA ALA A 106 16.75 74.22 -11.63
C ALA A 106 18.18 74.73 -11.76
N TYR A 107 18.42 75.55 -12.79
CA TYR A 107 19.71 76.17 -13.11
C TYR A 107 19.56 77.68 -13.06
N THR A 108 20.39 78.35 -12.25
CA THR A 108 20.38 79.81 -12.13
C THR A 108 21.34 80.41 -13.14
N VAL A 109 20.83 81.14 -14.12
CA VAL A 109 21.62 81.91 -15.08
C VAL A 109 21.74 83.35 -14.58
N THR A 110 22.95 83.90 -14.60
CA THR A 110 23.26 85.25 -14.13
C THR A 110 23.92 86.04 -15.26
N ALA A 111 23.39 87.22 -15.57
CA ALA A 111 23.97 88.21 -16.48
C ALA A 111 24.58 89.35 -15.65
N ARG A 112 25.84 89.72 -15.91
CA ARG A 112 26.55 90.74 -15.13
C ARG A 112 27.30 91.74 -15.99
N ASN A 113 27.42 92.97 -15.48
CA ASN A 113 28.39 93.97 -15.95
C ASN A 113 29.11 94.60 -14.75
N SER A 114 29.98 95.59 -14.98
CA SER A 114 30.68 96.33 -13.92
C SER A 114 29.77 97.08 -12.93
N HIS A 115 28.49 97.27 -13.24
CA HIS A 115 27.52 98.02 -12.44
C HIS A 115 26.53 97.12 -11.67
N GLY A 116 26.52 95.80 -11.91
CA GLY A 116 25.70 94.85 -11.16
C GLY A 116 25.36 93.57 -11.94
N ALA A 117 24.42 92.78 -11.40
CA ALA A 117 23.98 91.53 -12.00
C ALA A 117 22.47 91.29 -11.82
N THR A 118 21.88 90.53 -12.74
CA THR A 118 20.52 89.99 -12.64
C THR A 118 20.56 88.49 -12.90
N SER A 119 19.66 87.74 -12.28
CA SER A 119 19.59 86.29 -12.42
C SER A 119 18.17 85.80 -12.70
N THR A 120 18.06 84.65 -13.36
CA THR A 120 16.80 83.93 -13.59
C THR A 120 17.02 82.43 -13.48
N GLN A 121 15.96 81.65 -13.30
CA GLN A 121 16.02 80.19 -13.26
C GLN A 121 15.49 79.57 -14.56
N VAL A 122 16.18 78.56 -15.05
CA VAL A 122 15.73 77.65 -16.10
C VAL A 122 15.73 76.24 -15.55
N GLN A 123 14.61 75.54 -15.62
CA GLN A 123 14.55 74.12 -15.28
C GLN A 123 14.99 73.30 -16.49
N ILE A 124 15.97 72.41 -16.34
CA ILE A 124 16.45 71.58 -17.43
C ILE A 124 16.27 70.12 -17.04
N GLN A 125 15.67 69.34 -17.93
CA GLN A 125 15.61 67.88 -17.85
C GLN A 125 16.25 67.30 -19.11
N VAL A 126 17.12 66.30 -18.93
CA VAL A 126 17.67 65.53 -20.04
C VAL A 126 17.17 64.10 -19.93
N ALA A 127 16.19 63.73 -20.76
CA ALA A 127 15.74 62.35 -20.87
C ALA A 127 16.84 61.46 -21.47
N ALA A 128 16.90 60.20 -21.05
CA ALA A 128 17.77 59.20 -21.67
C ALA A 128 17.46 59.07 -23.17
N ALA A 129 18.47 58.69 -23.96
CA ALA A 129 18.28 58.45 -25.39
C ALA A 129 17.29 57.30 -25.59
N ASN A 130 16.34 57.48 -26.49
CA ASN A 130 15.44 56.42 -26.89
C ASN A 130 16.25 55.36 -27.65
N ALA A 131 16.25 54.13 -27.15
CA ALA A 131 17.04 53.02 -27.68
C ALA A 131 16.15 51.86 -28.14
N PRO A 132 16.59 51.07 -29.14
CA PRO A 132 15.93 49.81 -29.44
C PRO A 132 15.96 48.88 -28.22
N PRO A 133 14.99 47.96 -28.08
CA PRO A 133 15.06 46.92 -27.06
C PRO A 133 16.32 46.08 -27.28
N SER A 134 16.85 45.47 -26.22
CA SER A 134 18.05 44.64 -26.28
C SER A 134 17.95 43.41 -25.38
N ALA A 135 18.86 42.45 -25.58
CA ALA A 135 18.96 41.24 -24.76
C ALA A 135 17.66 40.41 -24.65
N LEU A 136 16.91 40.26 -25.75
CA LEU A 136 15.79 39.31 -25.79
C LEU A 136 16.34 37.89 -25.65
N THR A 137 15.83 37.14 -24.68
CA THR A 137 16.17 35.73 -24.48
C THR A 137 14.93 34.95 -24.05
N TYR A 138 14.87 33.68 -24.47
CA TYR A 138 13.92 32.69 -23.96
C TYR A 138 14.68 31.65 -23.14
N PRO A 139 14.10 31.16 -22.02
CA PRO A 139 14.76 30.18 -21.18
C PRO A 139 14.84 28.79 -21.85
N THR A 140 13.95 28.51 -22.80
CA THR A 140 13.86 27.21 -23.47
C THR A 140 14.47 27.27 -24.87
N ALA A 141 15.69 26.75 -25.04
CA ALA A 141 16.38 26.76 -26.34
C ALA A 141 15.72 25.85 -27.41
N LEU A 142 15.02 24.80 -26.98
CA LEU A 142 14.25 23.87 -27.83
C LEU A 142 12.95 23.49 -27.12
N ILE A 143 11.82 23.83 -27.74
CA ILE A 143 10.49 23.38 -27.32
C ILE A 143 10.18 22.07 -28.03
N SER A 144 10.26 20.97 -27.29
CA SER A 144 9.85 19.63 -27.73
C SER A 144 8.40 19.38 -27.30
N ALA A 145 7.46 19.67 -28.20
CA ALA A 145 6.04 19.51 -27.96
C ALA A 145 5.49 18.22 -28.60
N THR A 146 4.28 17.84 -28.22
CA THR A 146 3.54 16.74 -28.85
C THR A 146 2.15 17.23 -29.20
N ALA A 147 1.68 16.90 -30.41
CA ALA A 147 0.35 17.32 -30.86
C ALA A 147 -0.72 16.83 -29.88
N GLY A 148 -1.65 17.72 -29.51
CA GLY A 148 -2.72 17.48 -28.54
C GLY A 148 -2.36 17.72 -27.07
N LEU A 149 -1.10 17.98 -26.73
CA LEU A 149 -0.67 18.29 -25.35
C LEU A 149 -0.22 19.75 -25.21
N PRO A 150 -0.66 20.47 -24.16
CA PRO A 150 -0.25 21.85 -23.95
C PRO A 150 1.24 21.95 -23.62
N ILE A 151 1.91 22.98 -24.13
CA ILE A 151 3.26 23.34 -23.69
C ILE A 151 3.21 24.15 -22.39
N ALA A 152 4.24 24.04 -21.57
CA ALA A 152 4.45 25.02 -20.50
C ALA A 152 4.69 26.40 -21.15
N PRO A 153 4.09 27.48 -20.62
CA PRO A 153 4.32 28.82 -21.15
C PRO A 153 5.80 29.21 -21.09
N ASP A 154 6.37 29.59 -22.23
CA ASP A 154 7.77 30.01 -22.35
C ASP A 154 7.84 31.54 -22.31
N VAL A 155 8.35 32.09 -21.20
CA VAL A 155 8.29 33.52 -20.88
C VAL A 155 9.64 34.17 -21.21
N PRO A 156 9.69 35.17 -22.12
CA PRO A 156 10.96 35.81 -22.47
C PRO A 156 11.42 36.83 -21.42
N THR A 157 12.71 37.15 -21.45
CA THR A 157 13.27 38.34 -20.80
C THR A 157 13.82 39.29 -21.86
N VAL A 158 13.65 40.60 -21.66
CA VAL A 158 14.08 41.64 -22.60
C VAL A 158 14.39 42.93 -21.84
N SER A 159 15.40 43.67 -22.30
CA SER A 159 15.78 44.98 -21.76
C SER A 159 15.21 46.12 -22.61
N GLY A 160 14.79 47.20 -21.95
CA GLY A 160 14.19 48.37 -22.61
C GLY A 160 12.69 48.24 -22.82
N THR A 161 12.09 49.26 -23.44
CA THR A 161 10.64 49.30 -23.70
C THR A 161 10.30 48.58 -25.00
N VAL A 162 9.40 47.60 -24.95
CA VAL A 162 8.89 46.85 -26.11
C VAL A 162 7.45 47.28 -26.40
N THR A 163 7.14 47.57 -27.66
CA THR A 163 5.76 47.89 -28.08
C THR A 163 5.06 46.71 -28.74
N ARG A 164 5.82 45.75 -29.27
CA ARG A 164 5.28 44.52 -29.88
C ARG A 164 6.33 43.42 -29.90
N PHE A 165 5.87 42.20 -29.65
CA PHE A 165 6.58 40.97 -29.95
C PHE A 165 6.01 40.30 -31.20
N THR A 166 6.88 39.70 -32.00
CA THR A 166 6.50 38.88 -33.16
C THR A 166 7.33 37.60 -33.20
N LEU A 167 6.82 36.56 -33.85
CA LEU A 167 7.54 35.32 -34.11
C LEU A 167 7.50 35.03 -35.62
N THR A 168 8.62 34.68 -36.22
CA THR A 168 8.69 34.37 -37.65
C THR A 168 9.58 33.16 -37.93
N PRO A 169 9.14 32.15 -38.69
CA PRO A 169 7.79 31.99 -39.27
C PRO A 169 6.67 31.92 -38.24
N ASP A 170 5.40 31.91 -38.67
CA ASP A 170 4.28 31.70 -37.73
C ASP A 170 4.44 30.36 -37.00
N PRO A 171 4.14 30.30 -35.69
CA PRO A 171 4.29 29.07 -34.92
C PRO A 171 3.37 27.96 -35.44
N PRO A 172 3.68 26.68 -35.15
CA PRO A 172 2.79 25.57 -35.47
C PRO A 172 1.36 25.81 -34.96
N ALA A 173 0.35 25.38 -35.73
CA ALA A 173 -1.05 25.60 -35.39
C ALA A 173 -1.38 25.16 -33.96
N GLY A 174 -2.05 26.02 -33.19
CA GLY A 174 -2.38 25.79 -31.78
C GLY A 174 -1.35 26.32 -30.78
N LEU A 175 -0.15 26.69 -31.23
CA LEU A 175 0.79 27.52 -30.46
C LEU A 175 0.61 28.99 -30.86
N ALA A 176 0.74 29.89 -29.88
CA ALA A 176 0.65 31.33 -30.11
C ALA A 176 1.64 32.08 -29.21
N LEU A 177 2.25 33.11 -29.79
CA LEU A 177 2.99 34.13 -29.06
C LEU A 177 2.05 35.28 -28.73
N ASP A 178 1.97 35.67 -27.47
CA ASP A 178 1.27 36.88 -27.05
C ASP A 178 2.06 38.12 -27.54
N PRO A 179 1.49 38.97 -28.41
CA PRO A 179 2.19 40.10 -29.00
C PRO A 179 2.56 41.21 -27.99
N THR A 180 2.00 41.18 -26.78
CA THR A 180 2.24 42.17 -25.73
C THR A 180 3.29 41.68 -24.74
N THR A 181 3.20 40.41 -24.32
CA THR A 181 4.07 39.84 -23.29
C THR A 181 5.23 39.02 -23.85
N GLY A 182 5.14 38.60 -25.12
CA GLY A 182 6.10 37.71 -25.77
C GLY A 182 6.02 36.26 -25.33
N VAL A 183 5.09 35.90 -24.43
CA VAL A 183 4.93 34.53 -23.92
C VAL A 183 4.46 33.61 -25.05
N LEU A 184 5.17 32.49 -25.26
CA LEU A 184 4.77 31.43 -26.18
C LEU A 184 4.05 30.32 -25.41
N SER A 185 2.80 30.02 -25.77
CA SER A 185 1.99 29.00 -25.10
C SER A 185 0.97 28.37 -26.06
N GLY A 186 0.23 27.36 -25.58
CA GLY A 186 -0.85 26.73 -26.32
C GLY A 186 -0.70 25.21 -26.45
N THR A 187 -1.56 24.61 -27.27
CA THR A 187 -1.60 23.17 -27.54
C THR A 187 -1.47 22.97 -29.05
N PRO A 188 -0.32 22.50 -29.56
CA PRO A 188 -0.17 22.29 -30.99
C PRO A 188 -1.13 21.21 -31.48
N THR A 189 -1.73 21.41 -32.65
CA THR A 189 -2.78 20.52 -33.18
C THR A 189 -2.24 19.50 -34.18
N ALA A 190 -1.04 19.70 -34.72
CA ALA A 190 -0.44 18.83 -35.75
C ALA A 190 1.09 18.74 -35.58
N PRO A 191 1.71 17.62 -35.98
CA PRO A 191 3.16 17.48 -35.95
C PRO A 191 3.85 18.45 -36.89
N SER A 192 5.03 18.90 -36.51
CA SER A 192 5.91 19.75 -37.32
C SER A 192 7.36 19.34 -37.09
N ALA A 193 8.14 19.32 -38.17
CA ALA A 193 9.58 19.11 -38.08
C ALA A 193 10.23 20.20 -37.21
N LEU A 194 11.42 19.89 -36.67
CA LEU A 194 12.23 20.86 -35.96
C LEU A 194 12.51 22.07 -36.85
N ALA A 195 12.05 23.24 -36.45
CA ALA A 195 12.26 24.49 -37.17
C ALA A 195 12.78 25.58 -36.21
N ALA A 196 13.57 26.50 -36.77
CA ALA A 196 14.04 27.68 -36.06
C ALA A 196 13.09 28.85 -36.31
N TYR A 197 12.80 29.59 -35.25
CA TYR A 197 11.90 30.73 -35.23
C TYR A 197 12.66 31.93 -34.68
N THR A 198 12.48 33.08 -35.32
CA THR A 198 13.05 34.35 -34.87
C THR A 198 11.96 35.08 -34.09
N ALA A 199 12.12 35.14 -32.78
CA ALA A 199 11.32 36.04 -31.94
C ALA A 199 11.93 37.43 -32.02
N THR A 200 11.10 38.46 -32.22
CA THR A 200 11.52 39.85 -32.35
C THR A 200 10.79 40.69 -31.32
N ALA A 201 11.53 41.45 -30.52
CA ALA A 201 11.01 42.49 -29.65
C ALA A 201 11.36 43.85 -30.26
N LEU A 202 10.35 44.69 -30.52
CA LEU A 202 10.56 45.95 -31.22
C LEU A 202 9.88 47.15 -30.55
N ASN A 203 10.43 48.33 -30.80
CA ASN A 203 9.82 49.63 -30.56
C ASN A 203 10.09 50.57 -31.75
N ALA A 204 9.68 51.84 -31.65
CA ALA A 204 9.88 52.83 -32.72
C ALA A 204 11.35 53.12 -33.06
N TYR A 205 12.30 52.69 -32.21
CA TYR A 205 13.73 52.96 -32.32
C TYR A 205 14.54 51.75 -32.77
N GLY A 206 13.89 50.60 -33.01
CA GLY A 206 14.48 49.40 -33.58
C GLY A 206 14.04 48.13 -32.85
N SER A 207 14.81 47.06 -33.01
CA SER A 207 14.45 45.73 -32.52
C SER A 207 15.65 44.91 -32.07
N THR A 208 15.39 43.91 -31.22
CA THR A 208 16.31 42.81 -30.93
C THR A 208 15.63 41.49 -31.21
N THR A 209 16.40 40.44 -31.45
CA THR A 209 15.88 39.11 -31.81
C THR A 209 16.47 38.02 -30.92
N ALA A 210 15.73 36.93 -30.80
CA ALA A 210 16.16 35.68 -30.19
C ALA A 210 15.74 34.50 -31.08
N THR A 211 16.55 33.45 -31.09
CA THR A 211 16.23 32.22 -31.82
C THR A 211 15.60 31.20 -30.90
N LEU A 212 14.37 30.81 -31.22
CA LEU A 212 13.68 29.65 -30.65
C LEU A 212 13.77 28.48 -31.60
N ARG A 213 13.78 27.25 -31.08
CA ARG A 213 13.58 26.06 -31.90
C ARG A 213 12.34 25.33 -31.41
N ILE A 214 11.46 24.93 -32.31
CA ILE A 214 10.23 24.21 -31.98
C ILE A 214 10.16 22.95 -32.81
N GLN A 215 9.88 21.82 -32.16
CA GLN A 215 9.54 20.56 -32.79
C GLN A 215 8.23 20.06 -32.19
N VAL A 216 7.29 19.62 -33.02
CA VAL A 216 6.05 18.99 -32.57
C VAL A 216 6.02 17.54 -33.05
N ALA A 217 6.11 16.60 -32.12
CA ALA A 217 5.93 15.19 -32.42
C ALA A 217 4.44 14.87 -32.71
N ALA A 218 4.19 13.78 -33.43
CA ALA A 218 2.83 13.30 -33.65
C ALA A 218 2.17 12.89 -32.32
N ALA A 219 0.85 13.08 -32.23
CA ALA A 219 0.08 12.66 -31.07
C ALA A 219 0.24 11.14 -30.83
N GLY A 220 0.32 10.75 -29.57
CA GLY A 220 0.15 9.34 -29.20
C GLY A 220 -1.29 8.89 -29.48
N THR A 221 -1.51 7.58 -29.44
CA THR A 221 -2.86 7.01 -29.54
C THR A 221 -3.44 6.78 -28.15
N ALA A 222 -4.74 7.02 -27.98
CA ALA A 222 -5.48 6.57 -26.81
C ALA A 222 -5.31 5.05 -26.64
N PRO A 223 -5.29 4.53 -25.41
CA PRO A 223 -5.32 3.09 -25.20
C PRO A 223 -6.62 2.52 -25.78
N SER A 224 -6.58 1.27 -26.25
CA SER A 224 -7.74 0.60 -26.83
C SER A 224 -7.77 -0.87 -26.45
N GLY A 225 -8.93 -1.51 -26.64
CA GLY A 225 -9.08 -2.95 -26.39
C GLY A 225 -8.83 -3.35 -24.93
N LEU A 226 -9.20 -2.49 -23.97
CA LEU A 226 -9.20 -2.89 -22.57
C LEU A 226 -10.19 -4.04 -22.39
N ALA A 227 -9.72 -5.15 -21.84
CA ALA A 227 -10.55 -6.31 -21.55
C ALA A 227 -10.02 -7.05 -20.33
N TYR A 228 -10.92 -7.75 -19.67
CA TYR A 228 -10.63 -8.76 -18.65
C TYR A 228 -11.11 -10.12 -19.15
N ALA A 229 -10.66 -11.21 -18.52
CA ALA A 229 -11.12 -12.55 -18.88
C ALA A 229 -12.65 -12.65 -18.87
N ALA A 230 -13.21 -13.39 -19.83
CA ALA A 230 -14.65 -13.45 -20.04
C ALA A 230 -15.40 -14.13 -18.88
N GLY A 231 -16.53 -13.54 -18.48
CA GLY A 231 -17.43 -14.06 -17.44
C GLY A 231 -17.46 -13.21 -16.16
N PRO A 232 -18.41 -13.48 -15.25
CA PRO A 232 -18.44 -12.83 -13.96
C PRO A 232 -17.28 -13.34 -13.08
N VAL A 233 -16.61 -12.41 -12.41
CA VAL A 233 -15.66 -12.70 -11.34
C VAL A 233 -16.47 -13.21 -10.14
N ALA A 234 -16.42 -14.52 -9.93
CA ALA A 234 -16.99 -15.17 -8.77
C ALA A 234 -15.97 -15.16 -7.63
N ALA A 235 -16.21 -14.33 -6.61
CA ALA A 235 -15.42 -14.28 -5.40
C ALA A 235 -16.23 -14.82 -4.21
N THR A 236 -15.53 -15.24 -3.16
CA THR A 236 -16.15 -15.74 -1.92
C THR A 236 -15.55 -14.98 -0.74
N VAL A 237 -16.39 -14.58 0.23
CA VAL A 237 -15.92 -13.93 1.45
C VAL A 237 -14.82 -14.77 2.12
N GLY A 238 -13.70 -14.14 2.46
CA GLY A 238 -12.55 -14.78 3.12
C GLY A 238 -11.60 -15.56 2.20
N VAL A 239 -11.92 -15.71 0.91
CA VAL A 239 -11.04 -16.37 -0.07
C VAL A 239 -10.32 -15.32 -0.92
N ALA A 240 -8.99 -15.39 -0.96
CA ALA A 240 -8.19 -14.49 -1.77
C ALA A 240 -8.47 -14.71 -3.28
N LEU A 241 -8.74 -13.62 -4.00
CA LEU A 241 -8.94 -13.63 -5.43
C LEU A 241 -7.59 -13.85 -6.14
N SER A 242 -7.53 -14.82 -7.05
CA SER A 242 -6.40 -14.94 -7.99
C SER A 242 -6.27 -13.63 -8.78
N PRO A 243 -5.10 -12.97 -8.78
CA PRO A 243 -4.93 -11.67 -9.43
C PRO A 243 -5.36 -11.70 -10.89
N LEU A 244 -6.28 -10.82 -11.26
CA LEU A 244 -6.82 -10.73 -12.60
C LEU A 244 -6.23 -9.51 -13.31
N ALA A 245 -5.28 -9.76 -14.21
CA ALA A 245 -4.66 -8.73 -15.03
C ALA A 245 -5.52 -8.41 -16.27
N PRO A 246 -5.60 -7.14 -16.69
CA PRO A 246 -6.26 -6.76 -17.93
C PRO A 246 -5.36 -7.02 -19.13
N THR A 247 -5.97 -7.10 -20.32
CA THR A 247 -5.30 -6.87 -21.60
C THR A 247 -5.65 -5.48 -22.09
N VAL A 248 -4.68 -4.72 -22.58
CA VAL A 248 -4.89 -3.40 -23.18
C VAL A 248 -3.87 -3.18 -24.30
N THR A 249 -4.27 -2.47 -25.35
CA THR A 249 -3.39 -2.06 -26.45
C THR A 249 -2.99 -0.59 -26.27
N GLY A 250 -1.71 -0.29 -26.48
CA GLY A 250 -1.15 1.06 -26.29
C GLY A 250 -0.67 1.30 -24.86
N SER A 251 -0.22 2.53 -24.58
CA SER A 251 0.28 2.93 -23.27
C SER A 251 -0.85 3.42 -22.37
N VAL A 252 -0.81 3.01 -21.10
CA VAL A 252 -1.74 3.45 -20.05
C VAL A 252 -0.93 4.15 -18.96
N THR A 253 -1.41 5.31 -18.51
CA THR A 253 -0.81 6.05 -17.38
C THR A 253 -1.59 5.86 -16.09
N ALA A 254 -2.88 5.51 -16.16
CA ALA A 254 -3.70 5.25 -14.98
C ALA A 254 -4.91 4.34 -15.28
N TYR A 255 -5.27 3.54 -14.30
CA TYR A 255 -6.51 2.76 -14.22
C TYR A 255 -7.41 3.28 -13.10
N ALA A 256 -8.72 3.25 -13.34
CA ALA A 256 -9.74 3.57 -12.34
C ALA A 256 -10.96 2.66 -12.49
N VAL A 257 -11.73 2.47 -11.41
CA VAL A 257 -12.95 1.64 -11.41
C VAL A 257 -14.12 2.38 -10.74
N GLN A 258 -15.32 2.24 -11.32
CA GLN A 258 -16.58 2.72 -10.74
C GLN A 258 -17.71 1.69 -10.94
N PRO A 259 -18.60 1.49 -9.95
CA PRO A 259 -18.55 2.04 -8.59
C PRO A 259 -17.38 1.47 -7.76
N ALA A 260 -17.27 1.88 -6.49
CA ALA A 260 -16.26 1.33 -5.58
C ALA A 260 -16.42 -0.20 -5.46
N LEU A 261 -15.30 -0.93 -5.49
CA LEU A 261 -15.27 -2.39 -5.40
C LEU A 261 -15.83 -2.87 -4.04
N PRO A 262 -16.34 -4.12 -3.95
CA PRO A 262 -16.69 -4.74 -2.68
C PRO A 262 -15.52 -4.69 -1.69
N ALA A 263 -15.83 -4.52 -0.40
CA ALA A 263 -14.82 -4.40 0.65
C ALA A 263 -13.83 -5.58 0.61
N GLY A 264 -12.54 -5.28 0.63
CA GLY A 264 -11.46 -6.26 0.54
C GLY A 264 -10.95 -6.55 -0.88
N LEU A 265 -11.64 -6.09 -1.93
CA LEU A 265 -11.13 -6.09 -3.31
C LEU A 265 -10.52 -4.73 -3.68
N THR A 266 -9.47 -4.76 -4.48
CA THR A 266 -8.70 -3.58 -4.91
C THR A 266 -8.31 -3.66 -6.38
N LEU A 267 -8.22 -2.51 -7.03
CA LEU A 267 -7.65 -2.35 -8.36
C LEU A 267 -6.34 -1.57 -8.26
N ASP A 268 -5.26 -2.12 -8.76
CA ASP A 268 -3.99 -1.40 -8.84
C ASP A 268 -4.07 -0.28 -9.91
N ALA A 269 -3.85 0.96 -9.51
CA ALA A 269 -4.03 2.13 -10.38
C ALA A 269 -2.98 2.25 -11.50
N ALA A 270 -1.85 1.55 -11.42
CA ALA A 270 -0.79 1.58 -12.43
C ALA A 270 -0.90 0.42 -13.42
N THR A 271 -1.30 -0.75 -12.95
CA THR A 271 -1.29 -2.00 -13.72
C THR A 271 -2.68 -2.49 -14.10
N GLY A 272 -3.73 -2.00 -13.42
CA GLY A 272 -5.12 -2.43 -13.62
C GLY A 272 -5.41 -3.83 -13.09
N VAL A 273 -4.51 -4.44 -12.31
CA VAL A 273 -4.72 -5.77 -11.73
C VAL A 273 -5.79 -5.69 -10.63
N LEU A 274 -6.81 -6.54 -10.73
CA LEU A 274 -7.81 -6.74 -9.68
C LEU A 274 -7.35 -7.87 -8.73
N ALA A 275 -7.27 -7.59 -7.44
CA ALA A 275 -6.86 -8.56 -6.42
C ALA A 275 -7.47 -8.23 -5.04
N GLY A 276 -7.30 -9.15 -4.08
CA GLY A 276 -7.69 -8.95 -2.69
C GLY A 276 -8.53 -10.09 -2.12
N THR A 277 -8.98 -9.95 -0.88
CA THR A 277 -9.80 -10.94 -0.17
C THR A 277 -11.08 -10.25 0.29
N PRO A 278 -12.24 -10.53 -0.34
CA PRO A 278 -13.50 -9.89 0.03
C PRO A 278 -13.88 -10.15 1.49
N THR A 279 -14.41 -9.14 2.18
CA THR A 279 -14.81 -9.24 3.59
C THR A 279 -16.33 -9.24 3.79
N ALA A 280 -17.10 -8.94 2.75
CA ALA A 280 -18.57 -8.93 2.79
C ALA A 280 -19.16 -9.44 1.47
N ALA A 281 -20.29 -10.13 1.55
CA ALA A 281 -21.01 -10.62 0.39
C ALA A 281 -21.69 -9.47 -0.37
N SER A 282 -21.80 -9.60 -1.68
CA SER A 282 -22.48 -8.65 -2.55
C SER A 282 -23.13 -9.38 -3.73
N ALA A 283 -24.31 -8.90 -4.15
CA ALA A 283 -24.95 -9.37 -5.37
C ALA A 283 -24.04 -9.13 -6.59
N LEU A 284 -24.30 -9.88 -7.67
CA LEU A 284 -23.64 -9.67 -8.95
C LEU A 284 -23.88 -8.23 -9.42
N ALA A 285 -22.80 -7.46 -9.60
CA ALA A 285 -22.86 -6.08 -10.03
C ALA A 285 -21.82 -5.81 -11.12
N ALA A 286 -22.09 -4.80 -11.96
CA ALA A 286 -21.19 -4.36 -13.02
C ALA A 286 -20.30 -3.20 -12.52
N TYR A 287 -19.02 -3.27 -12.88
CA TYR A 287 -17.98 -2.30 -12.56
C TYR A 287 -17.28 -1.90 -13.84
N THR A 288 -17.25 -0.60 -14.12
CA THR A 288 -16.56 -0.05 -15.29
C THR A 288 -15.14 0.30 -14.91
N VAL A 289 -14.19 -0.40 -15.53
CA VAL A 289 -12.76 -0.07 -15.44
C VAL A 289 -12.39 0.83 -16.61
N THR A 290 -11.69 1.93 -16.33
CA THR A 290 -11.18 2.87 -17.33
C THR A 290 -9.66 2.83 -17.33
N ALA A 291 -9.06 2.59 -18.50
CA ALA A 291 -7.63 2.77 -18.75
C ALA A 291 -7.42 4.05 -19.54
N SER A 292 -6.54 4.93 -19.07
CA SER A 292 -6.37 6.27 -19.64
C SER A 292 -4.91 6.65 -19.85
N ASN A 293 -4.68 7.50 -20.85
CA ASN A 293 -3.44 8.25 -21.07
C ASN A 293 -3.79 9.69 -21.49
N PRO A 294 -2.81 10.59 -21.65
CA PRO A 294 -3.06 11.98 -22.05
C PRO A 294 -3.78 12.15 -23.41
N TYR A 295 -3.86 11.10 -24.22
CA TYR A 295 -4.47 11.10 -25.56
C TYR A 295 -5.88 10.50 -25.57
N GLY A 296 -6.36 9.96 -24.45
CA GLY A 296 -7.73 9.46 -24.31
C GLY A 296 -7.85 8.28 -23.36
N ALA A 297 -8.98 7.58 -23.43
CA ALA A 297 -9.27 6.45 -22.55
C ALA A 297 -10.09 5.37 -23.28
N THR A 298 -10.02 4.16 -22.74
CA THR A 298 -10.87 3.03 -23.12
C THR A 298 -11.44 2.38 -21.85
N GLN A 299 -12.55 1.67 -22.00
CA GLN A 299 -13.28 1.08 -20.87
C GLN A 299 -13.58 -0.38 -21.10
N ALA A 300 -13.65 -1.13 -20.00
CA ALA A 300 -14.14 -2.49 -19.93
C ALA A 300 -15.13 -2.63 -18.77
N THR A 301 -16.08 -3.54 -18.92
CA THR A 301 -16.99 -3.88 -17.82
C THR A 301 -16.59 -5.21 -17.20
N LEU A 302 -16.39 -5.20 -15.89
CA LEU A 302 -16.26 -6.38 -15.05
C LEU A 302 -17.61 -6.64 -14.39
N GLN A 303 -18.07 -7.89 -14.38
CA GLN A 303 -19.15 -8.29 -13.50
C GLN A 303 -18.55 -9.01 -12.30
N ILE A 304 -18.88 -8.60 -11.08
CA ILE A 304 -18.32 -9.20 -9.86
C ILE A 304 -19.47 -9.62 -8.96
N GLN A 305 -19.44 -10.86 -8.51
CA GLN A 305 -20.30 -11.39 -7.47
C GLN A 305 -19.43 -11.84 -6.30
N VAL A 306 -19.78 -11.42 -5.08
CA VAL A 306 -19.15 -11.94 -3.86
C VAL A 306 -20.17 -12.77 -3.12
N SER A 307 -20.05 -14.08 -3.21
CA SER A 307 -20.89 -14.98 -2.43
C SER A 307 -20.45 -14.98 -0.97
N ALA A 308 -21.41 -15.12 -0.05
CA ALA A 308 -21.08 -15.46 1.33
C ALA A 308 -20.23 -16.73 1.32
N ALA A 309 -19.27 -16.82 2.26
CA ALA A 309 -18.66 -18.11 2.54
C ALA A 309 -19.81 -19.10 2.81
N PRO A 310 -19.82 -20.30 2.18
CA PRO A 310 -20.83 -21.29 2.52
C PRO A 310 -20.84 -21.44 4.03
N ALA A 311 -22.03 -21.35 4.64
CA ALA A 311 -22.18 -21.69 6.06
C ALA A 311 -21.48 -23.04 6.25
N PRO A 312 -20.59 -23.19 7.24
CA PRO A 312 -19.92 -24.46 7.44
C PRO A 312 -21.01 -25.50 7.66
N SER A 313 -21.29 -26.27 6.62
CA SER A 313 -22.22 -27.38 6.71
C SER A 313 -21.53 -28.36 7.63
N GLN A 314 -22.03 -28.45 8.86
CA GLN A 314 -21.44 -29.24 9.93
C GLN A 314 -21.39 -30.69 9.44
N ARG A 315 -20.18 -31.26 9.40
CA ARG A 315 -19.95 -32.60 8.86
C ARG A 315 -19.89 -33.62 9.99
N LEU A 316 -20.57 -34.74 9.83
CA LEU A 316 -20.44 -35.88 10.73
C LEU A 316 -19.43 -36.86 10.16
N LEU A 317 -18.33 -37.09 10.87
CA LEU A 317 -17.22 -37.94 10.44
C LEU A 317 -17.12 -39.21 11.29
N LEU A 318 -16.66 -40.28 10.67
CA LEU A 318 -16.26 -41.50 11.37
C LEU A 318 -14.76 -41.49 11.66
N ILE A 319 -14.40 -41.85 12.89
CA ILE A 319 -13.03 -42.23 13.27
C ILE A 319 -13.08 -43.57 14.00
N GLN A 320 -12.24 -44.50 13.55
CA GLN A 320 -12.09 -45.83 14.15
C GLN A 320 -10.82 -45.85 15.01
N GLY A 321 -10.88 -46.51 16.17
CA GLY A 321 -9.73 -46.65 17.07
C GLY A 321 -8.52 -47.29 16.39
N VAL A 322 -8.79 -48.22 15.47
CA VAL A 322 -7.84 -48.60 14.43
C VAL A 322 -8.32 -48.02 13.10
N PRO A 323 -7.74 -46.90 12.64
CA PRO A 323 -8.15 -46.30 11.38
C PRO A 323 -8.00 -47.30 10.23
N PRO A 324 -9.03 -47.53 9.40
CA PRO A 324 -8.92 -48.42 8.26
C PRO A 324 -7.88 -47.89 7.28
N THR A 325 -7.18 -48.79 6.59
CA THR A 325 -6.23 -48.41 5.53
C THR A 325 -6.95 -48.12 4.22
N SER A 326 -6.30 -47.41 3.30
CA SER A 326 -6.87 -47.02 2.00
C SER A 326 -7.49 -48.18 1.21
N ASP A 327 -6.89 -49.37 1.22
CA ASP A 327 -7.40 -50.57 0.57
C ASP A 327 -8.65 -51.13 1.25
N VAL A 328 -8.68 -51.08 2.59
CA VAL A 328 -9.86 -51.50 3.38
C VAL A 328 -11.02 -50.54 3.13
N VAL A 329 -10.78 -49.22 3.16
CA VAL A 329 -11.80 -48.20 2.87
C VAL A 329 -12.38 -48.41 1.48
N LEU A 330 -11.53 -48.60 0.46
CA LEU A 330 -11.98 -48.84 -0.91
C LEU A 330 -12.82 -50.12 -1.02
N ALA A 331 -12.35 -51.22 -0.43
CA ALA A 331 -13.06 -52.50 -0.46
C ALA A 331 -14.42 -52.47 0.28
N LYS A 332 -14.56 -51.58 1.27
CA LYS A 332 -15.73 -51.48 2.16
C LYS A 332 -16.52 -50.19 1.96
N ARG A 333 -16.28 -49.48 0.87
CA ARG A 333 -16.87 -48.16 0.60
C ARG A 333 -18.40 -48.17 0.64
N ALA A 334 -19.05 -49.21 0.10
CA ALA A 334 -20.51 -49.33 0.14
C ALA A 334 -21.09 -49.38 1.57
N ASN A 335 -20.37 -50.02 2.51
CA ASN A 335 -20.79 -50.05 3.92
C ASN A 335 -20.69 -48.67 4.56
N LEU A 336 -19.60 -47.95 4.28
CA LEU A 336 -19.38 -46.59 4.76
C LEU A 336 -20.39 -45.61 4.15
N GLU A 337 -20.74 -45.80 2.87
CA GLU A 337 -21.79 -45.05 2.18
C GLU A 337 -23.20 -45.36 2.70
N ALA A 338 -23.42 -46.49 3.38
CA ALA A 338 -24.68 -46.76 4.07
C ALA A 338 -24.74 -46.05 5.43
N ALA A 339 -23.61 -45.95 6.14
CA ALA A 339 -23.49 -45.37 7.49
C ALA A 339 -23.80 -43.85 7.54
N PRO A 340 -24.13 -43.26 8.70
CA PRO A 340 -24.65 -41.88 8.79
C PRO A 340 -23.62 -40.76 8.54
N PHE A 341 -22.41 -41.10 8.12
CA PHE A 341 -21.28 -40.16 8.01
C PHE A 341 -21.15 -39.51 6.63
N ASP A 342 -20.68 -38.26 6.62
CA ASP A 342 -20.34 -37.49 5.42
C ASP A 342 -18.90 -37.76 4.95
N GLY A 343 -18.14 -38.52 5.74
CA GLY A 343 -16.76 -38.91 5.45
C GLY A 343 -16.10 -39.61 6.63
N LEU A 344 -14.82 -39.89 6.48
CA LEU A 344 -14.03 -40.57 7.50
C LEU A 344 -12.58 -40.09 7.56
N VAL A 345 -11.93 -40.35 8.70
CA VAL A 345 -10.48 -40.30 8.81
C VAL A 345 -9.93 -41.71 8.64
N PHE A 346 -8.96 -41.88 7.74
CA PHE A 346 -8.38 -43.19 7.43
C PHE A 346 -6.86 -43.09 7.24
N ALA A 347 -6.16 -44.22 7.31
CA ALA A 347 -4.70 -44.27 7.16
C ALA A 347 -4.29 -44.69 5.75
N LEU A 348 -3.08 -44.30 5.34
CA LEU A 348 -2.45 -44.95 4.20
C LEU A 348 -2.11 -46.40 4.56
N LYS A 349 -2.14 -47.27 3.56
CA LYS A 349 -1.64 -48.66 3.71
C LYS A 349 -0.16 -48.67 4.05
N ALA A 350 0.61 -47.71 3.51
CA ALA A 350 2.02 -47.54 3.84
C ALA A 350 2.27 -47.25 5.33
N GLY A 351 1.33 -46.57 6.00
CA GLY A 351 1.41 -46.21 7.41
C GLY A 351 0.75 -44.86 7.71
N ARG A 352 1.04 -44.31 8.89
CA ARG A 352 0.41 -43.05 9.37
C ARG A 352 1.33 -42.14 10.19
N VAL A 353 2.56 -42.55 10.51
CA VAL A 353 3.48 -41.74 11.34
C VAL A 353 4.34 -40.87 10.44
N VAL A 354 4.33 -39.56 10.65
CA VAL A 354 5.08 -38.62 9.79
C VAL A 354 6.39 -38.15 10.43
N PHE A 355 6.48 -38.06 11.76
CA PHE A 355 7.69 -37.62 12.48
C PHE A 355 8.63 -38.79 12.78
N ARG A 356 9.17 -39.34 11.69
CA ARG A 356 10.08 -40.50 11.67
C ARG A 356 11.31 -40.22 10.83
N THR A 357 12.40 -40.92 11.11
CA THR A 357 13.71 -40.73 10.45
C THR A 357 13.81 -41.40 9.07
N THR A 358 12.77 -42.12 8.65
CA THR A 358 12.72 -42.82 7.37
C THR A 358 11.56 -42.31 6.51
N ALA A 359 11.84 -42.04 5.24
CA ALA A 359 10.86 -41.54 4.29
C ALA A 359 9.93 -42.65 3.78
N TYR A 360 8.67 -42.32 3.49
CA TYR A 360 7.82 -43.14 2.65
C TYR A 360 8.36 -43.14 1.22
N THR A 361 8.63 -44.33 0.68
CA THR A 361 9.13 -44.50 -0.69
C THR A 361 7.97 -44.60 -1.68
N ALA A 362 8.24 -44.33 -2.95
CA ALA A 362 7.27 -44.54 -4.04
C ALA A 362 6.73 -46.00 -4.06
N SER A 363 7.58 -46.99 -3.76
CA SER A 363 7.15 -48.38 -3.66
C SER A 363 6.20 -48.63 -2.49
N SER A 364 6.46 -48.04 -1.31
CA SER A 364 5.56 -48.17 -0.15
C SER A 364 4.19 -47.54 -0.39
N LEU A 365 4.15 -46.43 -1.15
CA LEU A 365 2.93 -45.67 -1.46
C LEU A 365 2.21 -46.15 -2.73
N ALA A 366 2.71 -47.19 -3.41
CA ALA A 366 2.19 -47.59 -4.71
C ALA A 366 0.71 -47.99 -4.67
N ALA A 367 0.31 -48.74 -3.63
CA ALA A 367 -1.10 -49.12 -3.44
C ALA A 367 -1.97 -47.89 -3.13
N ASP A 368 -1.49 -47.01 -2.26
CA ASP A 368 -2.22 -45.80 -1.86
C ASP A 368 -2.48 -44.85 -3.04
N THR A 369 -1.49 -44.72 -3.93
CA THR A 369 -1.59 -43.90 -5.16
C THR A 369 -2.71 -44.38 -6.08
N VAL A 370 -3.05 -45.68 -6.04
CA VAL A 370 -4.19 -46.25 -6.77
C VAL A 370 -5.48 -46.12 -5.98
N ASN A 371 -5.45 -46.41 -4.67
CA ASN A 371 -6.65 -46.52 -3.86
C ASN A 371 -7.28 -45.16 -3.51
N VAL A 372 -6.47 -44.20 -3.06
CA VAL A 372 -6.94 -42.92 -2.51
C VAL A 372 -7.79 -42.10 -3.50
N PRO A 373 -7.42 -41.97 -4.79
CA PRO A 373 -8.26 -41.34 -5.82
C PRO A 373 -9.69 -41.89 -5.97
N GLN A 374 -9.95 -43.09 -5.46
CA GLN A 374 -11.22 -43.79 -5.61
C GLN A 374 -12.09 -43.78 -4.33
N ILE A 375 -11.62 -43.17 -3.24
CA ILE A 375 -12.31 -43.20 -1.94
C ILE A 375 -13.50 -42.24 -1.90
N ASN A 376 -13.34 -41.02 -2.44
CA ASN A 376 -14.42 -40.04 -2.43
C ASN A 376 -15.66 -40.53 -3.18
N SER A 377 -16.83 -40.10 -2.70
CA SER A 377 -18.12 -40.41 -3.30
C SER A 377 -19.11 -39.26 -3.21
N ALA A 378 -20.30 -39.45 -3.77
CA ALA A 378 -21.40 -38.51 -3.62
C ALA A 378 -21.81 -38.32 -2.14
N LYS A 379 -21.55 -39.30 -1.27
CA LYS A 379 -21.84 -39.22 0.18
C LYS A 379 -20.59 -38.90 0.99
N LEU A 380 -19.52 -39.67 0.80
CA LEU A 380 -18.24 -39.53 1.50
C LEU A 380 -17.43 -38.41 0.86
N THR A 381 -17.82 -37.17 1.14
CA THR A 381 -17.22 -35.96 0.56
C THR A 381 -16.18 -35.30 1.48
N THR A 382 -16.19 -35.65 2.76
CA THR A 382 -15.34 -35.01 3.77
C THR A 382 -14.37 -36.03 4.40
N ASN A 383 -13.46 -36.56 3.58
CA ASN A 383 -12.49 -37.55 4.02
C ASN A 383 -11.13 -36.92 4.33
N TYR A 384 -10.38 -37.50 5.27
CA TYR A 384 -9.04 -37.04 5.65
C TYR A 384 -8.06 -38.21 5.76
N LEU A 385 -6.80 -37.96 5.35
CA LEU A 385 -5.69 -38.87 5.64
C LEU A 385 -5.07 -38.57 7.00
N LEU A 386 -4.98 -39.58 7.86
CA LEU A 386 -4.40 -39.46 9.20
C LEU A 386 -2.87 -39.40 9.16
N MET A 387 -2.32 -38.35 9.75
CA MET A 387 -0.92 -38.22 10.12
C MET A 387 -0.78 -38.23 11.65
N ARG A 388 0.11 -39.05 12.19
CA ARG A 388 0.50 -39.08 13.61
C ARG A 388 1.82 -38.36 13.84
N GLY A 389 1.82 -37.50 14.85
CA GLY A 389 2.91 -36.61 15.24
C GLY A 389 3.76 -37.09 16.41
N GLY A 390 3.53 -38.28 16.96
CA GLY A 390 4.47 -38.91 17.87
C GLY A 390 5.85 -39.08 17.22
N LEU A 391 6.90 -38.70 17.95
CA LEU A 391 8.28 -38.84 17.49
C LEU A 391 8.70 -40.31 17.60
N ASP A 392 9.03 -40.94 16.48
CA ASP A 392 9.56 -42.30 16.49
C ASP A 392 10.91 -42.37 17.21
N ALA A 393 11.26 -43.55 17.72
CA ALA A 393 12.52 -43.78 18.42
C ALA A 393 13.73 -43.30 17.59
N GLY A 394 14.60 -42.50 18.23
CA GLY A 394 15.79 -41.90 17.60
C GLY A 394 15.53 -40.62 16.80
N PHE A 395 14.29 -40.14 16.71
CA PHE A 395 14.00 -38.83 16.14
C PHE A 395 14.46 -37.71 17.09
N ASP A 396 15.37 -36.89 16.60
CA ASP A 396 15.84 -35.67 17.29
C ASP A 396 15.03 -34.45 16.81
N PRO A 397 14.23 -33.81 17.69
CA PRO A 397 13.41 -32.64 17.35
C PRO A 397 14.22 -31.39 16.95
N PHE A 398 15.53 -31.33 17.22
CA PHE A 398 16.41 -30.23 16.80
C PHE A 398 17.21 -30.54 15.51
N SER A 399 17.21 -31.79 15.04
CA SER A 399 17.94 -32.19 13.82
C SER A 399 17.20 -31.77 12.54
N ASP A 400 17.80 -30.84 11.78
CA ASP A 400 17.27 -30.43 10.47
C ASP A 400 17.23 -31.57 9.45
N ALA A 401 18.13 -32.56 9.55
CA ALA A 401 18.11 -33.74 8.70
C ALA A 401 16.88 -34.62 8.98
N HIS A 402 16.54 -34.83 10.25
CA HIS A 402 15.34 -35.58 10.62
C HIS A 402 14.06 -34.86 10.20
N TRP A 403 14.00 -33.55 10.38
CA TRP A 403 12.87 -32.74 9.91
C TRP A 403 12.74 -32.72 8.39
N THR A 404 13.84 -32.74 7.64
CA THR A 404 13.79 -32.87 6.18
C THR A 404 13.03 -34.14 5.77
N THR A 405 13.33 -35.27 6.42
CA THR A 405 12.62 -36.53 6.18
C THR A 405 11.15 -36.47 6.64
N ALA A 406 10.89 -35.93 7.83
CA ALA A 406 9.53 -35.80 8.33
C ALA A 406 8.64 -34.93 7.43
N LEU A 407 9.17 -33.81 6.94
CA LEU A 407 8.44 -32.91 6.05
C LEU A 407 8.25 -33.52 4.66
N ALA A 408 9.16 -34.37 4.19
CA ALA A 408 8.93 -35.18 2.98
C ALA A 408 7.75 -36.15 3.17
N ASN A 409 7.62 -36.76 4.37
CA ASN A 409 6.45 -37.60 4.70
C ASN A 409 5.16 -36.78 4.73
N VAL A 410 5.15 -35.63 5.40
CA VAL A 410 3.99 -34.71 5.43
C VAL A 410 3.58 -34.30 4.01
N THR A 411 4.57 -33.96 3.17
CA THR A 411 4.36 -33.62 1.75
C THR A 411 3.71 -34.77 1.00
N ALA A 412 4.19 -36.00 1.18
CA ALA A 412 3.62 -37.19 0.54
C ALA A 412 2.15 -37.41 0.94
N PHE A 413 1.80 -37.24 2.22
CA PHE A 413 0.41 -37.37 2.68
C PHE A 413 -0.48 -36.29 2.06
N ALA A 414 -0.04 -35.04 2.04
CA ALA A 414 -0.78 -33.95 1.40
C ALA A 414 -0.96 -34.18 -0.12
N GLN A 415 0.04 -34.75 -0.80
CA GLN A 415 -0.06 -35.13 -2.21
C GLN A 415 -1.07 -36.26 -2.44
N GLN A 416 -1.09 -37.29 -1.59
CA GLN A 416 -2.08 -38.36 -1.67
C GLN A 416 -3.49 -37.83 -1.41
N ALA A 417 -3.66 -36.96 -0.41
CA ALA A 417 -4.95 -36.32 -0.14
C ALA A 417 -5.45 -35.50 -1.34
N LYS A 418 -4.56 -34.72 -1.96
CA LYS A 418 -4.87 -33.96 -3.18
C LYS A 418 -5.26 -34.85 -4.34
N ALA A 419 -4.50 -35.93 -4.59
CA ALA A 419 -4.80 -36.89 -5.65
C ALA A 419 -6.15 -37.58 -5.41
N GLY A 420 -6.51 -37.79 -4.14
CA GLY A 420 -7.83 -38.25 -3.69
C GLY A 420 -8.99 -37.27 -3.89
N GLY A 421 -8.69 -35.99 -4.10
CA GLY A 421 -9.67 -34.91 -3.94
C GLY A 421 -10.26 -34.84 -2.52
N LEU A 422 -9.56 -35.37 -1.52
CA LEU A 422 -10.04 -35.44 -0.14
C LEU A 422 -10.20 -34.03 0.45
N ALA A 423 -10.94 -33.88 1.55
CA ALA A 423 -11.06 -32.59 2.23
C ALA A 423 -9.71 -32.07 2.73
N GLY A 424 -8.84 -32.99 3.16
CA GLY A 424 -7.46 -32.66 3.48
C GLY A 424 -6.75 -33.76 4.26
N VAL A 425 -5.97 -33.35 5.25
CA VAL A 425 -5.21 -34.24 6.13
C VAL A 425 -5.62 -34.03 7.58
N ALA A 426 -5.72 -35.12 8.33
CA ALA A 426 -5.90 -35.08 9.77
C ALA A 426 -4.54 -35.21 10.47
N PHE A 427 -4.34 -34.50 11.58
CA PHE A 427 -3.12 -34.54 12.36
C PHE A 427 -3.43 -34.86 13.82
N ASP A 428 -2.88 -35.97 14.28
CA ASP A 428 -2.92 -36.42 15.64
C ASP A 428 -1.59 -36.04 16.31
N PRO A 429 -1.56 -35.02 17.20
CA PRO A 429 -0.33 -34.57 17.84
C PRO A 429 0.14 -35.49 18.97
N GLU A 430 -0.65 -36.50 19.35
CA GLU A 430 -0.36 -37.38 20.47
C GLU A 430 0.86 -38.28 20.17
N ALA A 431 1.62 -38.57 21.23
CA ALA A 431 2.63 -39.61 21.21
C ALA A 431 2.09 -40.88 21.85
N TYR A 432 2.46 -42.04 21.31
CA TYR A 432 2.08 -43.35 21.83
C TYR A 432 3.29 -44.05 22.48
N PRO A 433 3.53 -43.90 23.80
CA PRO A 433 4.70 -44.49 24.46
C PRO A 433 4.74 -46.02 24.38
N ASN A 434 3.59 -46.68 24.33
CA ASN A 434 3.48 -48.12 24.09
C ASN A 434 4.00 -48.54 22.71
N GLN A 435 4.22 -47.60 21.79
CA GLN A 435 4.85 -47.79 20.49
C GLN A 435 6.28 -47.23 20.44
N GLY A 436 6.87 -46.87 21.58
CA GLY A 436 8.22 -46.31 21.68
C GLY A 436 8.34 -44.85 21.25
N GLN A 437 7.22 -44.12 21.19
CA GLN A 437 7.21 -42.72 20.75
C GLN A 437 7.36 -41.74 21.91
N THR A 438 7.95 -40.58 21.62
CA THR A 438 8.00 -39.42 22.54
C THR A 438 7.20 -38.24 21.97
N SER A 439 6.81 -37.30 22.83
CA SER A 439 6.01 -36.13 22.42
C SER A 439 6.90 -34.97 21.99
N PHE A 440 6.62 -34.42 20.81
CA PHE A 440 7.19 -33.16 20.34
C PHE A 440 6.67 -31.94 21.13
N PHE A 441 5.46 -32.04 21.68
CA PHE A 441 4.78 -30.92 22.31
C PHE A 441 5.02 -30.82 23.82
N ASP A 442 5.63 -31.85 24.40
CA ASP A 442 5.90 -31.97 25.82
C ASP A 442 7.33 -31.56 26.16
N TYR A 443 7.52 -30.34 26.67
CA TYR A 443 8.85 -29.87 27.09
C TYR A 443 9.50 -30.78 28.14
N ARG A 444 8.71 -31.48 28.96
CA ARG A 444 9.23 -32.37 30.01
C ARG A 444 9.96 -33.58 29.44
N ALA A 445 9.75 -33.90 28.16
CA ALA A 445 10.45 -34.97 27.46
C ALA A 445 11.83 -34.54 26.90
N TYR A 446 12.18 -33.26 26.99
CA TYR A 446 13.45 -32.72 26.51
C TYR A 446 14.51 -32.70 27.62
N ASP A 447 15.78 -32.81 27.24
CA ASP A 447 16.88 -32.53 28.15
C ASP A 447 16.95 -31.03 28.45
N ALA A 448 16.44 -30.64 29.62
CA ALA A 448 16.41 -29.26 30.06
C ALA A 448 17.81 -28.63 30.26
N SER A 449 18.87 -29.44 30.38
CA SER A 449 20.26 -28.96 30.42
C SER A 449 20.79 -28.57 29.04
N ALA A 450 20.26 -29.20 27.98
CA ALA A 450 20.63 -28.92 26.60
C ALA A 450 19.72 -27.86 25.95
N HIS A 451 18.44 -27.82 26.32
CA HIS A 451 17.44 -26.97 25.69
C HIS A 451 16.56 -26.24 26.72
N THR A 452 16.58 -24.91 26.67
CA THR A 452 15.64 -24.09 27.44
C THR A 452 14.23 -24.19 26.84
N PHE A 453 13.21 -23.94 27.66
CA PHE A 453 11.83 -23.89 27.19
C PHE A 453 11.68 -22.90 26.01
N GLN A 454 12.25 -21.70 26.12
CA GLN A 454 12.22 -20.70 25.05
C GLN A 454 12.85 -21.19 23.74
N ALA A 455 13.95 -21.96 23.81
CA ALA A 455 14.56 -22.56 22.62
C ALA A 455 13.64 -23.61 21.99
N CYS A 456 12.95 -24.42 22.80
CA CYS A 456 11.96 -25.38 22.32
C CYS A 456 10.74 -24.68 21.70
N GLN A 457 10.28 -23.57 22.27
CA GLN A 457 9.21 -22.75 21.68
C GLN A 457 9.59 -22.20 20.30
N ALA A 458 10.78 -21.61 20.18
CA ALA A 458 11.29 -21.12 18.90
C ALA A 458 11.41 -22.24 17.86
N ASN A 459 11.87 -23.43 18.28
CA ASN A 459 11.90 -24.61 17.41
C ASN A 459 10.49 -25.04 17.01
N ALA A 460 9.55 -25.17 17.95
CA ALA A 460 8.15 -25.54 17.67
C ALA A 460 7.51 -24.60 16.65
N ARG A 461 7.69 -23.28 16.78
CA ARG A 461 7.23 -22.31 15.79
C ARG A 461 7.87 -22.51 14.42
N ARG A 462 9.20 -22.66 14.36
CA ARG A 462 9.92 -22.95 13.11
C ARG A 462 9.38 -24.23 12.45
N ARG A 463 9.12 -25.29 13.22
CA ARG A 463 8.61 -26.56 12.69
C ARG A 463 7.14 -26.46 12.26
N GLY A 464 6.32 -25.66 12.94
CA GLY A 464 4.97 -25.33 12.52
C GLY A 464 4.94 -24.63 11.16
N GLN A 465 5.83 -23.65 10.94
CA GLN A 465 5.99 -22.98 9.64
C GLN A 465 6.36 -23.97 8.54
N GLN A 466 7.35 -24.82 8.80
CA GLN A 466 7.80 -25.82 7.83
C GLN A 466 6.71 -26.86 7.52
N PHE A 467 6.00 -27.34 8.54
CA PHE A 467 4.90 -28.28 8.42
C PHE A 467 3.77 -27.74 7.56
N MET A 468 3.30 -26.51 7.85
CA MET A 468 2.24 -25.88 7.08
C MET A 468 2.70 -25.56 5.65
N THR A 469 3.94 -25.09 5.48
CA THR A 469 4.52 -24.84 4.15
C THR A 469 4.53 -26.10 3.30
N ALA A 470 4.92 -27.25 3.87
CA ALA A 470 4.91 -28.54 3.17
C ALA A 470 3.50 -28.93 2.71
N ILE A 471 2.49 -28.83 3.60
CA ILE A 471 1.10 -29.14 3.29
C ILE A 471 0.56 -28.22 2.19
N GLN A 472 0.66 -26.89 2.36
CA GLN A 472 0.03 -25.95 1.43
C GLN A 472 0.73 -25.90 0.06
N THR A 473 2.02 -26.22 0.01
CA THR A 473 2.76 -26.33 -1.26
C THR A 473 2.29 -27.56 -2.04
N ALA A 474 2.13 -28.70 -1.36
CA ALA A 474 1.61 -29.91 -1.98
C ALA A 474 0.13 -29.76 -2.38
N TYR A 475 -0.68 -29.24 -1.46
CA TYR A 475 -2.13 -29.10 -1.59
C TYR A 475 -2.61 -27.71 -1.14
N PRO A 476 -2.63 -26.74 -2.06
CA PRO A 476 -3.22 -25.42 -1.80
C PRO A 476 -4.72 -25.54 -1.47
N GLY A 477 -5.15 -24.93 -0.37
CA GLY A 477 -6.52 -25.00 0.12
C GLY A 477 -6.86 -26.26 0.92
N CYS A 478 -5.86 -27.10 1.26
CA CYS A 478 -6.07 -28.28 2.11
C CYS A 478 -6.62 -27.89 3.50
N ASP A 479 -7.57 -28.68 4.00
CA ASP A 479 -8.05 -28.57 5.37
C ASP A 479 -7.16 -29.41 6.29
N LEU A 480 -6.55 -28.75 7.29
CA LEU A 480 -5.77 -29.40 8.33
C LEU A 480 -6.66 -29.66 9.54
N PHE A 481 -7.12 -30.91 9.70
CA PHE A 481 -7.93 -31.30 10.85
C PHE A 481 -7.05 -31.85 11.98
N CYS A 482 -6.76 -31.04 12.98
CA CYS A 482 -6.02 -31.48 14.17
C CYS A 482 -6.97 -32.15 15.16
N PHE A 483 -6.63 -33.33 15.70
CA PHE A 483 -7.42 -33.97 16.78
C PHE A 483 -7.35 -33.19 18.10
N GLY A 484 -6.36 -32.30 18.21
CA GLY A 484 -6.23 -31.29 19.25
C GLY A 484 -5.22 -30.22 18.88
N SER A 485 -5.43 -28.99 19.36
CA SER A 485 -4.45 -27.92 19.32
C SER A 485 -4.53 -27.08 20.60
N LEU A 486 -5.07 -25.85 20.57
CA LEU A 486 -5.22 -25.04 21.78
C LEU A 486 -6.20 -25.67 22.77
N SER A 487 -7.22 -26.37 22.25
CA SER A 487 -8.11 -27.26 23.00
C SER A 487 -7.42 -28.12 24.05
N LEU A 488 -6.22 -28.62 23.77
CA LEU A 488 -5.45 -29.49 24.67
C LEU A 488 -4.93 -28.78 25.92
N LEU A 489 -4.90 -27.45 25.92
CA LEU A 489 -4.38 -26.60 27.02
C LEU A 489 -5.46 -26.16 28.00
N ARG A 490 -6.59 -26.86 28.06
CA ARG A 490 -7.70 -26.55 28.96
C ARG A 490 -7.59 -27.28 30.29
N ASN A 491 -8.14 -26.68 31.35
CA ASN A 491 -8.31 -27.29 32.66
C ASN A 491 -9.73 -27.88 32.82
N GLY A 492 -9.97 -28.59 33.93
CA GLY A 492 -11.28 -29.23 34.20
C GLY A 492 -12.48 -28.27 34.20
N THR A 493 -12.25 -26.96 34.43
CA THR A 493 -13.29 -25.93 34.46
C THR A 493 -13.56 -25.24 33.12
N LEU A 494 -13.10 -25.80 31.99
CA LEU A 494 -13.20 -25.21 30.65
C LEU A 494 -12.56 -23.83 30.53
N GLN A 495 -11.40 -23.65 31.16
CA GLN A 495 -10.54 -22.49 30.99
C GLN A 495 -9.17 -22.93 30.49
N PHE A 496 -8.45 -22.06 29.79
CA PHE A 496 -7.05 -22.37 29.44
C PHE A 496 -6.14 -22.25 30.66
N TRP A 497 -5.14 -23.12 30.72
CA TRP A 497 -4.01 -22.93 31.62
C TRP A 497 -3.30 -21.62 31.29
N ALA A 498 -2.86 -20.89 32.32
CA ALA A 498 -1.99 -19.74 32.13
C ALA A 498 -0.68 -20.16 31.45
N SER A 499 -0.11 -19.29 30.62
CA SER A 499 1.13 -19.57 29.88
C SER A 499 2.32 -19.89 30.81
N SER A 500 2.29 -19.42 32.06
CA SER A 500 3.26 -19.77 33.09
C SER A 500 3.28 -21.27 33.45
N ALA A 501 2.22 -22.02 33.14
CA ALA A 501 2.13 -23.45 33.36
C ALA A 501 2.60 -24.28 32.15
N PHE A 502 2.85 -23.67 30.99
CA PHE A 502 3.23 -24.41 29.78
C PHE A 502 4.51 -25.24 29.91
N PRO A 503 5.57 -24.81 30.63
CA PRO A 503 6.77 -25.66 30.81
C PRO A 503 6.51 -27.00 31.48
N THR A 504 5.40 -27.15 32.21
CA THR A 504 5.03 -28.40 32.91
C THR A 504 3.81 -29.09 32.29
N HIS A 505 3.27 -28.55 31.20
CA HIS A 505 2.11 -29.09 30.50
C HIS A 505 2.53 -30.03 29.35
N PRO A 506 1.89 -31.21 29.18
CA PRO A 506 2.22 -32.18 28.10
C PRO A 506 2.14 -31.61 26.67
N TYR A 507 1.43 -30.50 26.50
CA TYR A 507 1.23 -29.81 25.21
C TYR A 507 1.72 -28.36 25.24
N GLY A 508 2.61 -28.00 26.17
CA GLY A 508 3.05 -26.63 26.40
C GLY A 508 3.67 -25.93 25.18
N LEU A 509 4.16 -26.68 24.19
CA LEU A 509 4.73 -26.16 22.94
C LEU A 509 3.72 -26.06 21.78
N MET A 510 2.47 -26.52 21.97
CA MET A 510 1.42 -26.46 20.95
C MET A 510 1.08 -25.04 20.47
N PRO A 511 0.99 -24.01 21.34
CA PRO A 511 0.73 -22.63 20.91
C PRO A 511 1.79 -22.12 19.95
N ASP A 512 3.06 -22.45 20.20
CA ASP A 512 4.19 -22.03 19.37
C ASP A 512 4.16 -22.73 18.00
N PHE A 513 3.86 -24.03 17.97
CA PHE A 513 3.64 -24.76 16.71
C PHE A 513 2.48 -24.16 15.90
N LEU A 514 1.37 -23.81 16.55
CA LEU A 514 0.22 -23.18 15.89
C LEU A 514 0.52 -21.75 15.43
N ASN A 515 1.28 -20.95 16.21
CA ASN A 515 1.82 -19.67 15.76
C ASN A 515 2.59 -19.86 14.45
N GLY A 516 3.44 -20.90 14.38
CA GLY A 516 4.21 -21.22 13.20
C GLY A 516 3.37 -21.63 12.00
N ILE A 517 2.33 -22.44 12.21
CA ILE A 517 1.36 -22.78 11.18
C ILE A 517 0.71 -21.51 10.61
N LEU A 518 0.17 -20.67 11.49
CA LEU A 518 -0.57 -19.46 11.09
C LEU A 518 0.33 -18.39 10.51
N ASP A 519 1.62 -18.36 10.83
CA ASP A 519 2.61 -17.45 10.23
C ASP A 519 2.65 -17.56 8.69
N VAL A 520 2.39 -18.74 8.14
CA VAL A 520 2.56 -19.02 6.69
C VAL A 520 1.30 -19.54 6.01
N ALA A 521 0.27 -19.93 6.76
CA ALA A 521 -0.99 -20.45 6.23
C ALA A 521 -1.65 -19.47 5.27
N ALA A 522 -1.78 -19.84 3.99
CA ALA A 522 -2.46 -19.03 2.99
C ALA A 522 -3.96 -18.85 3.34
N GLY A 523 -4.58 -17.73 2.95
CA GLY A 523 -5.96 -17.39 3.37
C GLY A 523 -7.04 -18.43 3.05
N GLY A 524 -6.83 -19.28 2.04
CA GLY A 524 -7.74 -20.40 1.70
C GLY A 524 -7.56 -21.67 2.56
N MET A 525 -6.57 -21.71 3.45
CA MET A 525 -6.33 -22.85 4.35
C MET A 525 -7.29 -22.79 5.54
N THR A 526 -7.83 -23.95 5.92
CA THR A 526 -8.59 -24.12 7.16
C THR A 526 -7.77 -24.97 8.12
N VAL A 527 -7.75 -24.59 9.40
CA VAL A 527 -7.18 -25.39 10.48
C VAL A 527 -8.28 -25.70 11.47
N THR A 528 -8.61 -26.96 11.66
CA THR A 528 -9.64 -27.36 12.61
C THR A 528 -9.01 -27.79 13.92
N ASP A 529 -9.32 -27.09 15.00
CA ASP A 529 -9.01 -27.49 16.37
C ASP A 529 -10.05 -28.51 16.84
N GLY A 530 -9.71 -29.79 16.74
CA GLY A 530 -10.51 -30.88 17.27
C GLY A 530 -10.49 -30.88 18.79
N PHE A 531 -11.64 -31.08 19.40
CA PHE A 531 -11.76 -31.12 20.86
C PHE A 531 -12.27 -32.49 21.32
N GLU A 532 -11.36 -33.42 21.59
CA GLU A 532 -11.69 -34.77 22.10
C GLU A 532 -12.48 -34.75 23.40
N ALA A 533 -12.23 -33.73 24.20
CA ALA A 533 -12.68 -33.72 25.57
C ALA A 533 -14.19 -33.46 25.74
N THR A 534 -14.93 -33.28 24.62
CA THR A 534 -16.39 -33.37 24.58
C THR A 534 -16.91 -34.80 24.77
N TYR A 535 -16.07 -35.83 24.72
CA TYR A 535 -16.44 -37.22 25.03
C TYR A 535 -17.18 -37.38 26.37
N ASN A 536 -16.86 -36.53 27.33
CA ASN A 536 -17.42 -36.57 28.68
C ASN A 536 -18.53 -35.53 28.90
N PHE A 537 -19.00 -34.85 27.85
CA PHE A 537 -19.98 -33.78 28.00
C PHE A 537 -21.39 -34.33 28.15
N TYR A 538 -22.11 -33.81 29.15
CA TYR A 538 -23.49 -34.19 29.43
C TYR A 538 -24.38 -32.99 29.79
N ARG A 539 -23.87 -31.77 29.60
CA ARG A 539 -24.60 -30.51 29.79
C ARG A 539 -24.54 -29.67 28.53
N SER A 540 -25.70 -29.22 28.06
CA SER A 540 -25.88 -28.44 26.84
C SER A 540 -25.03 -27.16 26.85
N THR A 541 -24.94 -26.49 28.00
CA THR A 541 -24.14 -25.27 28.18
C THR A 541 -22.64 -25.48 27.96
N TRP A 542 -22.11 -26.69 28.14
CA TRP A 542 -20.68 -26.95 27.99
C TRP A 542 -20.21 -26.86 26.53
N TYR A 543 -21.07 -27.23 25.57
CA TYR A 543 -20.74 -27.16 24.14
C TYR A 543 -20.58 -25.70 23.67
N ALA A 544 -21.51 -24.82 24.03
CA ALA A 544 -21.41 -23.40 23.75
C ALA A 544 -20.22 -22.73 24.48
N ASN A 545 -19.98 -23.09 25.75
CA ASN A 545 -18.82 -22.59 26.50
C ASN A 545 -17.50 -23.01 25.84
N LEU A 546 -17.42 -24.25 25.37
CA LEU A 546 -16.28 -24.74 24.61
C LEU A 546 -16.08 -23.95 23.32
N ARG A 547 -17.16 -23.71 22.57
CA ARG A 547 -17.09 -22.91 21.34
C ARG A 547 -16.48 -21.53 21.61
N ASN A 548 -16.92 -20.87 22.68
CA ASN A 548 -16.40 -19.58 23.09
C ASN A 548 -14.94 -19.67 23.57
N LEU A 549 -14.58 -20.73 24.30
CA LEU A 549 -13.22 -20.97 24.75
C LEU A 549 -12.26 -21.02 23.56
N VAL A 550 -12.52 -21.87 22.56
CA VAL A 550 -11.61 -22.03 21.41
C VAL A 550 -11.67 -20.81 20.49
N LEU A 551 -12.85 -20.43 20.00
CA LEU A 551 -12.96 -19.43 18.93
C LEU A 551 -12.81 -17.99 19.41
N THR A 552 -13.12 -17.70 20.68
CA THR A 552 -13.05 -16.33 21.24
C THR A 552 -11.86 -16.16 22.17
N THR A 553 -11.61 -17.13 23.06
CA THR A 553 -10.54 -17.02 24.07
C THR A 553 -9.20 -17.56 23.56
N GLY A 554 -9.21 -18.59 22.69
CA GLY A 554 -8.02 -19.25 22.15
C GLY A 554 -6.95 -18.30 21.59
N PRO A 555 -7.31 -17.26 20.80
CA PRO A 555 -6.37 -16.28 20.30
C PRO A 555 -5.49 -15.61 21.37
N SER A 556 -5.93 -15.57 22.64
CA SER A 556 -5.15 -15.00 23.74
C SER A 556 -3.88 -15.79 24.07
N LEU A 557 -3.84 -17.09 23.72
CA LEU A 557 -2.66 -17.94 23.89
C LEU A 557 -1.62 -17.76 22.78
N LEU A 558 -1.96 -16.99 21.74
CA LEU A 558 -1.14 -16.79 20.55
C LEU A 558 -0.60 -15.36 20.47
N ASP A 559 0.42 -15.20 19.64
CA ASP A 559 1.02 -13.90 19.35
C ASP A 559 0.02 -12.97 18.67
N ALA A 560 0.07 -11.68 19.01
CA ALA A 560 -0.85 -10.68 18.46
C ALA A 560 -0.88 -10.67 16.91
N ALA A 561 0.28 -10.90 16.26
CA ALA A 561 0.44 -10.88 14.81
C ALA A 561 -0.28 -12.01 14.05
N VAL A 562 -0.76 -13.06 14.73
CA VAL A 562 -1.47 -14.19 14.10
C VAL A 562 -2.95 -14.27 14.49
N ARG A 563 -3.44 -13.40 15.37
CA ARG A 563 -4.83 -13.50 15.90
C ARG A 563 -5.89 -13.29 14.84
N ASP A 564 -5.70 -12.35 13.92
CA ASP A 564 -6.63 -12.13 12.80
C ASP A 564 -6.68 -13.35 11.88
N ARG A 565 -5.53 -13.99 11.65
CA ARG A 565 -5.40 -15.24 10.89
C ARG A 565 -6.08 -16.40 11.60
N TYR A 566 -5.91 -16.51 12.93
CA TYR A 566 -6.65 -17.48 13.73
C TYR A 566 -8.16 -17.31 13.56
N ALA A 567 -8.68 -16.09 13.71
CA ALA A 567 -10.10 -15.81 13.55
C ALA A 567 -10.61 -16.14 12.13
N ALA A 568 -9.80 -15.90 11.10
CA ALA A 568 -10.15 -16.19 9.72
C ALA A 568 -10.10 -17.68 9.39
N GLN A 569 -9.12 -18.43 9.89
CA GLN A 569 -8.74 -19.75 9.38
C GLN A 569 -9.02 -20.90 10.36
N VAL A 570 -9.09 -20.64 11.66
CA VAL A 570 -9.32 -21.68 12.65
C VAL A 570 -10.80 -21.99 12.81
N ARG A 571 -11.13 -23.27 12.84
CA ARG A 571 -12.47 -23.79 13.09
C ARG A 571 -12.43 -24.78 14.25
N LEU A 572 -13.60 -25.09 14.78
CA LEU A 572 -13.80 -26.00 15.89
C LEU A 572 -14.27 -27.35 15.34
N GLY A 573 -13.67 -28.42 15.86
CA GLY A 573 -14.18 -29.78 15.76
C GLY A 573 -14.64 -30.28 17.14
N MET A 574 -15.72 -31.05 17.19
CA MET A 574 -16.19 -31.67 18.43
C MET A 574 -16.27 -33.18 18.27
N ALA A 575 -16.11 -33.90 19.38
CA ALA A 575 -15.90 -35.34 19.40
C ALA A 575 -16.98 -36.07 20.20
N ILE A 576 -17.35 -37.27 19.77
CA ILE A 576 -18.24 -38.17 20.50
C ILE A 576 -17.54 -39.53 20.60
N TYR A 577 -17.42 -40.07 21.81
CA TYR A 577 -16.86 -41.40 22.02
C TYR A 577 -18.00 -42.40 22.18
N LEU A 578 -18.21 -43.21 21.14
CA LEU A 578 -19.37 -44.08 21.05
C LEU A 578 -19.36 -45.17 22.11
N ASP A 579 -18.19 -45.75 22.39
CA ASP A 579 -18.02 -46.81 23.38
C ASP A 579 -18.41 -46.33 24.78
N ALA A 580 -17.95 -45.14 25.19
CA ALA A 580 -18.36 -44.52 26.46
C ALA A 580 -19.84 -44.13 26.47
N THR A 581 -20.40 -43.71 25.33
CA THR A 581 -21.81 -43.31 25.22
C THR A 581 -22.77 -44.50 25.37
N PHE A 582 -22.33 -45.71 24.99
CA PHE A 582 -23.10 -46.94 25.10
C PHE A 582 -22.64 -47.87 26.23
N ASP A 583 -21.66 -47.43 27.04
CA ASP A 583 -21.06 -48.22 28.12
C ASP A 583 -20.52 -49.58 27.62
N GLN A 584 -19.89 -49.56 26.44
CA GLN A 584 -19.20 -50.72 25.87
C GLN A 584 -17.91 -51.04 26.64
N ASN A 585 -17.31 -50.02 27.27
CA ASN A 585 -16.14 -50.17 28.14
C ASN A 585 -16.48 -50.78 29.50
N ASN A 586 -17.76 -50.79 29.89
CA ASN A 586 -18.22 -51.19 31.23
C ASN A 586 -17.43 -50.48 32.35
N SER A 587 -17.32 -49.16 32.24
CA SER A 587 -16.46 -48.33 33.09
C SER A 587 -17.27 -47.37 33.93
N ALA A 588 -17.11 -47.41 35.26
CA ALA A 588 -17.77 -46.48 36.18
C ALA A 588 -17.38 -44.99 35.95
N ALA A 589 -16.29 -44.74 35.22
CA ALA A 589 -15.89 -43.39 34.81
C ALA A 589 -16.76 -42.82 33.67
N ASP A 590 -17.42 -43.68 32.90
CA ASP A 590 -18.28 -43.28 31.79
C ASP A 590 -19.70 -43.02 32.29
N LEU A 591 -20.28 -41.88 31.91
CA LEU A 591 -21.62 -41.51 32.38
C LEU A 591 -22.69 -42.55 32.02
N ALA A 592 -22.56 -43.20 30.85
CA ALA A 592 -23.53 -44.17 30.38
C ALA A 592 -23.58 -45.46 31.19
N HIS A 593 -22.56 -45.74 32.00
CA HIS A 593 -22.56 -46.83 32.98
C HIS A 593 -23.71 -46.69 33.98
N TRP A 594 -24.05 -45.43 34.29
CA TRP A 594 -25.09 -45.07 35.24
C TRP A 594 -26.44 -44.75 34.56
N LEU A 595 -26.51 -44.87 33.24
CA LEU A 595 -27.74 -44.71 32.46
C LEU A 595 -28.41 -46.07 32.20
N ALA A 596 -29.74 -46.08 32.21
CA ALA A 596 -30.50 -47.20 31.70
C ALA A 596 -30.15 -47.45 30.23
N ALA A 597 -30.09 -48.71 29.81
CA ALA A 597 -29.74 -49.07 28.43
C ALA A 597 -30.65 -48.37 27.39
N SER A 598 -31.92 -48.15 27.71
CA SER A 598 -32.89 -47.43 26.88
C SER A 598 -32.61 -45.94 26.70
N ASP A 599 -31.84 -45.32 27.61
CA ASP A 599 -31.49 -43.90 27.56
C ASP A 599 -30.18 -43.64 26.80
N ARG A 600 -29.36 -44.66 26.53
CA ARG A 600 -28.07 -44.51 25.82
C ARG A 600 -28.22 -43.99 24.39
N PRO A 601 -29.18 -44.47 23.56
CA PRO A 601 -29.43 -43.87 22.25
C PRO A 601 -29.89 -42.41 22.33
N ARG A 602 -30.70 -42.06 23.35
CA ARG A 602 -31.15 -40.68 23.60
C ARG A 602 -29.97 -39.80 24.02
N PHE A 603 -29.03 -40.34 24.79
CA PHE A 603 -27.81 -39.63 25.14
C PHE A 603 -26.92 -39.40 23.91
N LEU A 604 -26.83 -40.35 22.97
CA LEU A 604 -26.13 -40.10 21.70
C LEU A 604 -26.78 -39.00 20.86
N ASP A 605 -28.11 -39.02 20.71
CA ASP A 605 -28.85 -37.96 19.99
C ASP A 605 -28.63 -36.58 20.66
N TYR A 606 -28.68 -36.53 22.00
CA TYR A 606 -28.33 -35.33 22.78
C TYR A 606 -26.92 -34.80 22.45
N GLN A 607 -25.90 -35.66 22.54
CA GLN A 607 -24.51 -35.24 22.28
C GLN A 607 -24.31 -34.83 20.83
N ALA A 608 -24.84 -35.62 19.88
CA ALA A 608 -24.75 -35.34 18.45
C ALA A 608 -25.42 -34.01 18.11
N PHE A 609 -26.59 -33.73 18.68
CA PHE A 609 -27.30 -32.48 18.45
C PHE A 609 -26.49 -31.27 18.91
N TRP A 610 -25.95 -31.28 20.13
CA TRP A 610 -25.19 -30.13 20.65
C TRP A 610 -23.82 -30.00 19.98
N CYS A 611 -23.12 -31.12 19.72
CA CYS A 611 -21.88 -31.11 18.94
C CYS A 611 -22.11 -30.51 17.55
N LEU A 612 -23.16 -30.94 16.85
CA LEU A 612 -23.49 -30.42 15.53
C LEU A 612 -23.87 -28.95 15.66
N THR A 613 -24.72 -28.55 16.60
CA THR A 613 -25.14 -27.16 16.79
C THR A 613 -23.97 -26.19 17.02
N ASP A 614 -23.03 -26.54 17.89
CA ASP A 614 -21.98 -25.63 18.34
C ASP A 614 -20.63 -25.77 17.62
N THR A 615 -20.43 -26.82 16.82
CA THR A 615 -19.22 -26.92 15.99
C THR A 615 -19.20 -25.87 14.88
N SER A 616 -18.01 -25.51 14.39
CA SER A 616 -17.87 -24.65 13.21
C SER A 616 -17.28 -25.37 12.00
N ARG A 617 -17.06 -26.69 12.09
CA ARG A 617 -16.60 -27.48 10.95
C ARG A 617 -17.03 -28.95 11.01
N VAL A 618 -16.55 -29.71 12.00
CA VAL A 618 -16.71 -31.17 12.06
C VAL A 618 -17.24 -31.62 13.41
N VAL A 619 -18.03 -32.68 13.40
CA VAL A 619 -18.26 -33.57 14.53
C VAL A 619 -17.69 -34.91 14.14
N TRP A 620 -16.85 -35.52 14.96
CA TRP A 620 -16.42 -36.90 14.72
C TRP A 620 -16.94 -37.84 15.78
N VAL A 621 -17.33 -39.03 15.33
CA VAL A 621 -17.69 -40.15 16.19
C VAL A 621 -16.51 -41.09 16.21
N TYR A 622 -15.85 -41.15 17.36
CA TYR A 622 -14.78 -42.09 17.66
C TYR A 622 -15.37 -43.39 18.20
N ALA A 623 -14.94 -44.52 17.64
CA ALA A 623 -15.36 -45.84 18.11
C ALA A 623 -14.21 -46.85 18.07
N GLU A 624 -14.04 -47.63 19.13
CA GLU A 624 -12.99 -48.65 19.26
C GLU A 624 -13.54 -50.06 19.13
N SER A 625 -14.68 -50.33 19.76
CA SER A 625 -15.36 -51.64 19.76
C SER A 625 -16.36 -51.77 18.62
N THR A 626 -16.86 -50.64 18.09
CA THR A 626 -17.85 -50.63 17.01
C THR A 626 -17.15 -50.53 15.65
N ASP A 627 -17.24 -51.60 14.86
CA ASP A 627 -16.67 -51.67 13.51
C ASP A 627 -17.69 -51.20 12.46
N TRP A 628 -17.70 -49.89 12.21
CA TRP A 628 -18.54 -49.27 11.19
C TRP A 628 -18.14 -49.66 9.76
N VAL A 629 -16.89 -50.08 9.56
CA VAL A 629 -16.36 -50.48 8.24
C VAL A 629 -16.97 -51.82 7.82
N ASN A 630 -17.05 -52.77 8.73
CA ASN A 630 -17.71 -54.06 8.52
C ASN A 630 -19.18 -54.08 8.96
N ARG A 631 -19.72 -52.97 9.48
CA ARG A 631 -21.10 -52.84 9.98
C ARG A 631 -21.42 -53.85 11.08
N SER A 632 -20.46 -54.05 11.99
CA SER A 632 -20.53 -55.02 13.09
C SER A 632 -20.40 -54.32 14.43
N GLY A 633 -21.08 -54.82 15.45
CA GLY A 633 -21.02 -54.29 16.82
C GLY A 633 -21.63 -52.89 17.00
N ILE A 634 -22.39 -52.40 16.03
CA ILE A 634 -23.10 -51.11 16.11
C ILE A 634 -24.21 -51.24 17.15
N PRO A 635 -24.21 -50.43 18.23
CA PRO A 635 -25.26 -50.50 19.24
C PRO A 635 -26.64 -50.17 18.66
N ASP A 636 -27.66 -50.87 19.15
CA ASP A 636 -29.04 -50.63 18.76
C ASP A 636 -29.44 -49.16 19.01
N GLY A 637 -30.03 -48.53 17.99
CA GLY A 637 -30.44 -47.13 18.03
C GLY A 637 -29.34 -46.09 17.79
N ALA A 638 -28.06 -46.47 17.74
CA ALA A 638 -26.97 -45.51 17.55
C ALA A 638 -27.06 -44.77 16.20
N GLU A 639 -27.29 -45.51 15.11
CA GLU A 639 -27.42 -44.92 13.78
C GLU A 639 -28.65 -44.02 13.66
N ALA A 640 -29.78 -44.44 14.22
CA ALA A 640 -31.00 -43.64 14.24
C ALA A 640 -30.81 -42.32 15.01
N ALA A 641 -30.13 -42.37 16.17
CA ALA A 641 -29.83 -41.19 16.97
C ALA A 641 -28.96 -40.16 16.22
N LEU A 642 -27.91 -40.60 15.52
CA LEU A 642 -27.06 -39.72 14.71
C LEU A 642 -27.83 -39.07 13.54
N LEU A 643 -28.66 -39.86 12.86
CA LEU A 643 -29.48 -39.38 11.73
C LEU A 643 -30.52 -38.35 12.20
N ASP A 644 -31.16 -38.61 13.35
CA ASP A 644 -32.18 -37.74 13.93
C ASP A 644 -31.59 -36.41 14.40
N ALA A 645 -30.49 -36.43 15.16
CA ALA A 645 -29.75 -35.23 15.55
C ALA A 645 -29.36 -34.37 14.34
N ARG A 646 -28.82 -35.01 13.29
CA ARG A 646 -28.46 -34.32 12.04
C ARG A 646 -29.66 -33.71 11.34
N ALA A 647 -30.78 -34.43 11.27
CA ALA A 647 -32.00 -33.93 10.66
C ALA A 647 -32.55 -32.71 11.43
N LYS A 648 -32.53 -32.75 12.77
CA LYS A 648 -32.98 -31.62 13.60
C LYS A 648 -32.14 -30.38 13.34
N VAL A 649 -30.80 -30.51 13.39
CA VAL A 649 -29.89 -29.37 13.16
C VAL A 649 -30.03 -28.83 11.73
N ALA A 650 -30.07 -29.71 10.72
CA ALA A 650 -30.24 -29.29 9.33
C ALA A 650 -31.57 -28.55 9.07
N ASN A 651 -32.63 -28.91 9.81
CA ASN A 651 -33.95 -28.30 9.70
C ASN A 651 -34.20 -27.16 10.70
N GLY A 652 -33.21 -26.77 11.50
CA GLY A 652 -33.35 -25.74 12.54
C GLY A 652 -34.36 -26.10 13.65
N GLN A 653 -34.57 -27.39 13.88
CA GLN A 653 -35.49 -27.91 14.91
C GLN A 653 -34.78 -27.97 16.28
N PRO A 654 -35.51 -27.76 17.39
CA PRO A 654 -34.95 -28.01 18.71
C PRO A 654 -34.70 -29.51 18.94
N LEU A 655 -33.87 -29.86 19.94
CA LEU A 655 -33.58 -31.24 20.31
C LEU A 655 -34.84 -32.10 20.56
N GLY A 656 -35.93 -31.48 21.02
CA GLY A 656 -37.22 -32.15 21.21
C GLY A 656 -37.31 -33.02 22.47
N MET A 657 -36.23 -33.14 23.25
CA MET A 657 -36.22 -33.78 24.56
C MET A 657 -35.39 -32.98 25.57
N ASN A 658 -35.76 -33.05 26.83
CA ASN A 658 -34.93 -32.58 27.94
C ASN A 658 -34.32 -33.78 28.67
N LEU A 659 -33.03 -34.04 28.42
CA LEU A 659 -32.31 -35.15 29.04
C LEU A 659 -31.47 -34.68 30.25
N ASP A 660 -31.34 -33.37 30.49
CA ASP A 660 -30.47 -32.81 31.53
C ASP A 660 -30.75 -33.40 32.93
N PRO A 661 -32.01 -33.57 33.40
CA PRO A 661 -32.27 -34.17 34.71
C PRO A 661 -31.80 -35.63 34.82
N VAL A 662 -31.94 -36.40 33.74
CA VAL A 662 -31.52 -37.82 33.68
C VAL A 662 -30.00 -37.91 33.71
N LEU A 663 -29.33 -37.09 32.91
CA LEU A 663 -27.86 -37.04 32.85
C LEU A 663 -27.27 -36.55 34.18
N GLN A 664 -27.89 -35.56 34.82
CA GLN A 664 -27.47 -35.08 36.15
C GLN A 664 -27.64 -36.15 37.22
N ALA A 665 -28.75 -36.90 37.22
CA ALA A 665 -28.95 -37.99 38.17
C ALA A 665 -27.92 -39.12 37.97
N ALA A 666 -27.61 -39.48 36.73
CA ALA A 666 -26.55 -40.44 36.41
C ALA A 666 -25.16 -39.94 36.84
N ALA A 667 -24.86 -38.67 36.60
CA ALA A 667 -23.58 -38.07 37.01
C ALA A 667 -23.45 -38.07 38.54
N ALA A 668 -24.51 -37.74 39.28
CA ALA A 668 -24.53 -37.80 40.73
C ALA A 668 -24.35 -39.24 41.25
N ALA A 669 -24.95 -40.24 40.60
CA ALA A 669 -24.78 -41.64 40.97
C ALA A 669 -23.34 -42.13 40.80
N GLY A 670 -22.65 -41.67 39.75
CA GLY A 670 -21.25 -42.01 39.48
C GLY A 670 -20.21 -41.13 40.18
N GLY A 671 -20.64 -40.09 40.91
CA GLY A 671 -19.72 -39.10 41.47
C GLY A 671 -18.97 -38.27 40.41
N LEU A 672 -19.56 -38.12 39.22
CA LEU A 672 -18.99 -37.42 38.06
C LEU A 672 -19.38 -35.92 38.04
N GLU A 673 -19.43 -35.28 39.21
CA GLU A 673 -19.64 -33.83 39.30
C GLU A 673 -18.36 -33.09 38.89
N TRP A 674 -18.36 -32.58 37.66
CA TRP A 674 -17.28 -31.77 37.07
C TRP A 674 -17.53 -30.28 37.24
#